data_AF-A0A3D0XKH9-F1
#
_entry.id   AF-A0A3D0XKH9-F1
#
_cell.length_a   1.000
_cell.length_b   1.000
_cell.length_c   1.000
_cell.angle_alpha   90.00
_cell.angle_beta   90.00
_cell.angle_gamma   90.00
#
_symmetry.space_group_name_H-M   'P 1'
#
loop_
_entity.id
_entity.type
_entity.pdbx_description
1 polymer ?
#
loop_
_entity_poly.entity_id
_entity_poly.type
_entity_poly.pdbx_seq_one_letter_code
_entity_poly.pdbx_strand_id
1 'polypeptide(L)'
;MGFQFPTIKGLSISVALLAALGVITHEQLSASEASWIQVNGYDAHPTKILAKLKEERIPHLRHASVAGVIQQSGSQVVDTFRALPGLLILDVVEPNFKSRSAREEEQENPATELMQRIGFLQDSGLFEYVEPNYIRYYQAEVDDPAYADGRLWGLNNDGAIGGKEDADIDANLAWDITVGSKDVVVAVIDTGIRYTHQELADNMWMNPGEVPDDGIDNDLNGVIDDVYGYNPVLESGDPLDVNDHGTNVASVIGALPDGNDVVGVAHQVSLMGIKALTDFGGEDGHLVKAIDYAVFMGADIINASWGGYAPSQSIFDAVALAQSEGILFVAGAGNDSLNTDTGGFYPASFDLDNILSVASFDRFDLLADHSNYGQISVDIAAPGSQIYMAGSGDEASGVGGGVDPDQDYDYADGTSFAAPHVSGVAVLLKAVFPDALATELKQMILDSAVQKDAYANKMVTGGRVNAFDALQVEPDGIMEVSVNPPSGSVLLTGEAQAFSVRVTDLVGIPDAEVKVLSADGTEYPMLNDGTPPDEAAGDAVYTFGGSISGLGDILLKILVTHPDMPSVETQVIYTLVERPKNNNFEEAEKVEPSGGVFTTYSKFADLEEGEPKHAGVQRVGDTLWWEWSPDTSGPVVIDTAGSGYDTILAVYQGNDFESLVEIGSVDQVEGRTAGYLQFIAQAGETYRIVVGSYVEDRGGSLRLRIEPNGIIDHLPPVVKITSPSDGIIFEEREIEISGYAFDPNPSVYGVKEVFLRVNGERVGGAARGIENWSVTGYLVPGLNEIEASAIDFSGNKSIIDRIYITRISSAVGNDHFHRAQVLTVGGDPISGDNTLATKQHWEPDHANNAGGHSVWYRFTAPADGLLTLTTKRSRIDTVLGLYTGNSIKDLTFVSSNDDASISSAFSQLNSAVRGGETYSIAVDGFGGASGEFSFHHTFQEGELFHANVLATQGGSIEGPSGLLIAGQEVQWVANALDGYEFVRWEGNVSEAAANNPVLSLNIASDLEITGIFAATSVFENFDHGGLTSAFSSTGWHIVEGEGFDKHGLQASQVADGGSAVLSLHQQTTAGRGSFHLTVSSEEGWDTLSFSIDGKLMGQWSGEVPWQDYQFDLAAGTHHFEWIYRKDAALSEGADLAVIDNLDLPIDSRDSSQQPAAVYVRPALDGTLDIEVQGVAGESYVIEASKGLQTWQVIHRGLADSEGRMQLRGVSGGGKAQSFYRAVTE
;
A
#
# COMPACT_ATOMS: atom_id res chain seq x y z
N MET A 1 -19.03 -13.04 -63.50
CA MET A 1 -19.66 -12.24 -62.42
C MET A 1 -18.67 -12.35 -61.27
N GLY A 2 -17.86 -11.36 -60.88
CA GLY A 2 -18.06 -9.90 -60.83
C GLY A 2 -18.65 -9.56 -59.45
N PHE A 3 -18.05 -8.75 -58.55
CA PHE A 3 -17.04 -7.68 -58.69
C PHE A 3 -16.06 -7.56 -57.47
N GLN A 4 -15.11 -6.61 -57.54
CA GLN A 4 -14.01 -6.23 -56.62
C GLN A 4 -14.45 -5.36 -55.41
N PHE A 5 -13.67 -4.88 -54.40
CA PHE A 5 -12.21 -4.75 -54.02
C PHE A 5 -12.14 -4.47 -52.47
N PRO A 6 -11.01 -4.18 -51.75
CA PRO A 6 -9.56 -4.22 -52.07
C PRO A 6 -8.68 -5.07 -51.10
N THR A 7 -7.38 -5.18 -51.38
CA THR A 7 -6.34 -5.87 -50.57
C THR A 7 -5.63 -4.95 -49.56
N ILE A 8 -5.34 -5.46 -48.36
CA ILE A 8 -4.43 -4.85 -47.37
C ILE A 8 -3.07 -5.57 -47.40
N LYS A 9 -1.97 -4.83 -47.24
CA LYS A 9 -0.60 -5.34 -47.09
C LYS A 9 -0.27 -5.51 -45.60
N GLY A 10 0.60 -6.46 -45.27
CA GLY A 10 1.25 -6.52 -43.96
C GLY A 10 1.21 -7.91 -43.34
N LEU A 11 2.24 -8.71 -43.61
CA LEU A 11 2.61 -9.90 -42.85
C LEU A 11 4.04 -10.28 -43.28
N SER A 12 5.02 -9.81 -42.52
CA SER A 12 6.35 -10.43 -42.51
C SER A 12 6.22 -11.74 -41.75
N ILE A 13 6.78 -12.83 -42.27
CA ILE A 13 6.78 -14.12 -41.59
C ILE A 13 8.05 -14.19 -40.73
N SER A 14 7.86 -14.18 -39.41
CA SER A 14 8.94 -14.15 -38.42
C SER A 14 9.84 -15.39 -38.50
N VAL A 15 11.14 -15.21 -38.23
CA VAL A 15 12.15 -16.29 -38.22
C VAL A 15 11.77 -17.44 -37.27
N ALA A 16 11.08 -17.15 -36.18
CA ALA A 16 10.52 -18.14 -35.25
C ALA A 16 9.64 -19.22 -35.92
N LEU A 17 8.92 -18.88 -37.01
CA LEU A 17 8.07 -19.84 -37.72
C LEU A 17 8.88 -20.85 -38.56
N LEU A 18 10.11 -20.52 -38.94
CA LEU A 18 11.04 -21.43 -39.63
C LEU A 18 11.73 -22.38 -38.65
N ALA A 19 12.00 -21.93 -37.41
CA ALA A 19 12.50 -22.77 -36.32
C ALA A 19 11.46 -23.84 -35.93
N ALA A 20 10.18 -23.46 -35.76
CA ALA A 20 9.08 -24.37 -35.45
C ALA A 20 8.82 -25.45 -36.54
N LEU A 21 9.34 -25.26 -37.76
CA LEU A 21 9.24 -26.21 -38.87
C LEU A 21 10.51 -27.08 -39.04
N GLY A 22 11.52 -26.93 -38.17
CA GLY A 22 12.73 -27.77 -38.16
C GLY A 22 13.66 -27.57 -39.36
N VAL A 23 13.66 -26.38 -39.96
CA VAL A 23 14.44 -26.06 -41.18
C VAL A 23 15.87 -25.56 -40.86
N ILE A 24 16.12 -25.13 -39.62
CA ILE A 24 17.40 -24.57 -39.15
C ILE A 24 17.75 -25.17 -37.78
N THR A 25 19.04 -25.34 -37.47
CA THR A 25 19.52 -25.92 -36.20
C THR A 25 19.94 -24.85 -35.18
N HIS A 26 19.76 -25.16 -33.89
CA HIS A 26 19.98 -24.26 -32.75
C HIS A 26 21.39 -23.63 -32.68
N GLU A 27 22.38 -24.28 -33.28
CA GLU A 27 23.79 -23.89 -33.37
C GLU A 27 24.04 -22.69 -34.34
N GLN A 28 22.99 -22.19 -35.02
CA GLN A 28 23.06 -21.03 -35.92
C GLN A 28 22.32 -19.79 -35.38
N LEU A 29 21.93 -19.78 -34.10
CA LEU A 29 21.23 -18.67 -33.45
C LEU A 29 22.11 -17.80 -32.53
N SER A 30 23.38 -18.16 -32.32
CA SER A 30 24.29 -17.51 -31.36
C SER A 30 25.35 -16.60 -32.03
N ALA A 31 24.96 -15.82 -33.05
CA ALA A 31 25.91 -15.02 -33.84
C ALA A 31 25.27 -13.79 -34.53
N SER A 32 24.61 -12.92 -33.76
CA SER A 32 24.10 -11.58 -34.13
C SER A 32 23.41 -10.98 -32.89
N GLU A 33 23.61 -9.74 -32.43
CA GLU A 33 24.46 -8.57 -32.75
C GLU A 33 24.66 -7.86 -31.38
N ALA A 34 25.81 -7.39 -30.91
CA ALA A 34 26.67 -6.35 -31.49
C ALA A 34 27.65 -6.82 -32.58
N SER A 35 27.80 -6.01 -33.64
CA SER A 35 28.46 -6.43 -34.90
C SER A 35 29.81 -5.78 -35.18
N TRP A 36 30.74 -5.89 -34.23
CA TRP A 36 32.17 -5.78 -34.55
C TRP A 36 32.58 -6.85 -35.58
N ILE A 37 33.55 -6.52 -36.45
CA ILE A 37 34.04 -7.45 -37.46
C ILE A 37 35.51 -7.83 -37.23
N GLN A 38 35.81 -9.11 -37.43
CA GLN A 38 37.17 -9.63 -37.35
C GLN A 38 37.98 -9.32 -38.62
N VAL A 39 38.92 -8.38 -38.52
CA VAL A 39 39.83 -7.99 -39.61
C VAL A 39 41.27 -8.28 -39.23
N ASN A 40 41.90 -9.23 -39.92
CA ASN A 40 43.26 -9.72 -39.64
C ASN A 40 43.43 -10.34 -38.22
N GLY A 41 42.35 -10.78 -37.58
CA GLY A 41 42.37 -11.37 -36.23
C GLY A 41 42.27 -10.34 -35.09
N TYR A 42 41.75 -9.15 -35.39
CA TYR A 42 41.44 -8.09 -34.43
C TYR A 42 40.07 -7.50 -34.78
N ASP A 43 39.33 -7.06 -33.76
CA ASP A 43 38.05 -6.40 -33.93
C ASP A 43 38.20 -5.00 -34.51
N ALA A 44 37.33 -4.68 -35.46
CA ALA A 44 37.25 -3.40 -36.13
C ALA A 44 35.79 -3.00 -36.36
N HIS A 45 35.57 -1.70 -36.51
CA HIS A 45 34.26 -1.17 -36.92
C HIS A 45 33.87 -1.72 -38.30
N PRO A 46 32.61 -2.14 -38.53
CA PRO A 46 32.18 -2.75 -39.80
C PRO A 46 32.41 -1.86 -41.04
N THR A 47 32.32 -0.54 -40.88
CA THR A 47 32.34 0.43 -41.99
C THR A 47 33.42 1.53 -41.91
N LYS A 48 33.95 1.85 -40.73
CA LYS A 48 34.81 3.03 -40.50
C LYS A 48 36.29 2.70 -40.79
N ILE A 49 36.97 3.62 -41.48
CA ILE A 49 38.35 3.49 -41.99
C ILE A 49 39.17 4.70 -41.52
N LEU A 50 40.37 4.47 -40.99
CA LEU A 50 41.36 5.54 -40.74
C LEU A 50 42.27 5.71 -41.95
N ALA A 51 42.38 6.94 -42.47
CA ALA A 51 43.12 7.23 -43.70
C ALA A 51 43.97 8.51 -43.59
N LYS A 52 45.29 8.38 -43.78
CA LYS A 52 46.24 9.50 -43.70
C LYS A 52 46.68 9.98 -45.07
N LEU A 53 46.51 11.26 -45.39
CA LEU A 53 47.04 11.88 -46.60
C LEU A 53 48.54 12.13 -46.51
N LYS A 54 49.29 11.86 -47.59
CA LYS A 54 50.72 12.20 -47.71
C LYS A 54 50.95 13.71 -47.62
N GLU A 55 52.01 14.13 -46.92
CA GLU A 55 52.34 15.55 -46.65
C GLU A 55 52.23 16.48 -47.86
N GLU A 56 52.67 16.03 -49.05
CA GLU A 56 52.62 16.78 -50.31
C GLU A 56 51.18 17.18 -50.77
N ARG A 57 50.13 16.64 -50.12
CA ARG A 57 48.72 16.80 -50.50
C ARG A 57 47.85 17.49 -49.44
N ILE A 58 48.41 17.87 -48.29
CA ILE A 58 47.68 18.48 -47.17
C ILE A 58 47.08 19.88 -47.45
N PRO A 59 47.63 20.78 -48.30
CA PRO A 59 47.04 22.11 -48.48
C PRO A 59 45.78 22.08 -49.37
N HIS A 60 44.63 21.94 -48.70
CA HIS A 60 43.26 22.04 -49.18
C HIS A 60 42.71 20.82 -49.96
N LEU A 61 41.62 20.24 -49.43
CA LEU A 61 40.78 19.17 -50.01
C LEU A 61 40.16 19.50 -51.40
N ARG A 62 40.48 20.66 -51.99
CA ARG A 62 39.98 21.13 -53.30
C ARG A 62 40.64 20.44 -54.51
N HIS A 63 41.55 19.50 -54.29
CA HIS A 63 41.97 18.57 -55.33
C HIS A 63 40.84 17.57 -55.60
N ALA A 64 40.11 17.76 -56.70
CA ALA A 64 39.02 16.87 -57.15
C ALA A 64 39.42 15.39 -57.28
N SER A 65 40.73 15.08 -57.32
CA SER A 65 41.26 13.73 -57.28
C SER A 65 41.20 13.05 -55.91
N VAL A 66 41.22 13.78 -54.79
CA VAL A 66 41.17 13.15 -53.44
C VAL A 66 39.74 12.85 -53.06
N ALA A 67 38.86 13.86 -53.07
CA ALA A 67 37.43 13.68 -52.84
C ALA A 67 36.80 12.70 -53.87
N GLY A 68 37.25 12.76 -55.13
CA GLY A 68 36.80 11.82 -56.16
C GLY A 68 37.26 10.37 -55.96
N VAL A 69 38.39 10.12 -55.28
CA VAL A 69 38.84 8.76 -54.91
C VAL A 69 38.07 8.24 -53.70
N ILE A 70 37.87 9.08 -52.67
CA ILE A 70 37.06 8.73 -51.49
C ILE A 70 35.61 8.41 -51.91
N GLN A 71 35.02 9.22 -52.79
CA GLN A 71 33.69 8.93 -53.34
C GLN A 71 33.67 7.67 -54.23
N GLN A 72 34.77 7.34 -54.93
CA GLN A 72 34.88 6.11 -55.72
C GLN A 72 35.08 4.85 -54.87
N SER A 73 35.61 4.95 -53.65
CA SER A 73 35.56 3.85 -52.67
C SER A 73 34.19 3.67 -52.03
N GLY A 74 33.19 4.47 -52.43
CA GLY A 74 31.86 4.49 -51.83
C GLY A 74 31.86 5.00 -50.38
N SER A 75 32.81 5.88 -50.05
CA SER A 75 33.00 6.42 -48.70
C SER A 75 32.84 7.94 -48.67
N GLN A 76 32.68 8.51 -47.48
CA GLN A 76 32.74 9.95 -47.21
C GLN A 76 33.69 10.24 -46.04
N VAL A 77 34.19 11.47 -45.93
CA VAL A 77 34.93 11.93 -44.74
C VAL A 77 33.91 12.26 -43.66
N VAL A 78 34.01 11.61 -42.51
CA VAL A 78 33.19 11.92 -41.31
C VAL A 78 33.94 12.81 -40.33
N ASP A 79 35.26 12.65 -40.15
CA ASP A 79 36.02 13.51 -39.22
C ASP A 79 37.49 13.73 -39.65
N THR A 80 38.15 14.76 -39.09
CA THR A 80 39.56 15.15 -39.34
C THR A 80 40.28 15.65 -38.09
N PHE A 81 41.52 15.22 -37.89
CA PHE A 81 42.25 15.48 -36.64
C PHE A 81 43.15 16.72 -36.69
N ARG A 82 42.90 17.69 -35.79
CA ARG A 82 43.72 18.91 -35.64
C ARG A 82 45.17 18.61 -35.24
N ALA A 83 45.37 17.67 -34.31
CA ALA A 83 46.69 17.28 -33.81
C ALA A 83 47.50 16.41 -34.80
N LEU A 84 46.82 15.77 -35.77
CA LEU A 84 47.43 14.91 -36.78
C LEU A 84 47.06 15.36 -38.20
N PRO A 85 47.52 16.54 -38.68
CA PRO A 85 47.07 17.16 -39.93
C PRO A 85 47.05 16.20 -41.11
N GLY A 86 45.90 16.08 -41.78
CA GLY A 86 45.69 15.19 -42.92
C GLY A 86 45.32 13.74 -42.56
N LEU A 87 45.09 13.40 -41.28
CA LEU A 87 44.39 12.17 -40.89
C LEU A 87 42.87 12.41 -40.98
N LEU A 88 42.17 11.43 -41.55
CA LEU A 88 40.73 11.43 -41.80
C LEU A 88 40.12 10.14 -41.20
N ILE A 89 38.91 10.23 -40.65
CA ILE A 89 38.00 9.09 -40.55
C ILE A 89 37.13 9.09 -41.81
N LEU A 90 37.01 7.94 -42.46
CA LEU A 90 36.11 7.71 -43.58
C LEU A 90 35.05 6.67 -43.19
N ASP A 91 33.81 6.85 -43.63
CA ASP A 91 32.72 5.90 -43.44
C ASP A 91 32.02 5.56 -44.77
N VAL A 92 31.29 4.45 -44.81
CA VAL A 92 30.56 3.98 -46.00
C VAL A 92 29.30 4.82 -46.22
N VAL A 93 29.05 5.21 -47.48
CA VAL A 93 27.81 5.90 -47.86
C VAL A 93 26.78 4.88 -48.33
N GLU A 94 25.79 4.59 -47.48
CA GLU A 94 24.60 3.80 -47.83
C GLU A 94 23.75 4.48 -48.93
N PRO A 95 23.41 3.80 -50.05
CA PRO A 95 22.57 4.38 -51.09
C PRO A 95 21.08 4.30 -50.74
N ASN A 96 20.58 5.27 -49.96
CA ASN A 96 19.16 5.65 -49.77
C ASN A 96 18.14 4.49 -49.57
N PHE A 97 17.56 4.42 -48.37
CA PHE A 97 16.60 3.41 -47.91
C PHE A 97 15.22 3.40 -48.64
N LYS A 98 15.20 3.16 -49.96
CA LYS A 98 13.98 2.91 -50.76
C LYS A 98 14.18 1.75 -51.75
N SER A 99 13.75 0.57 -51.30
CA SER A 99 13.54 -0.67 -52.08
C SER A 99 14.75 -1.41 -52.65
N ARG A 100 15.38 -2.26 -51.82
CA ARG A 100 15.93 -3.55 -52.33
C ARG A 100 14.78 -4.55 -52.49
N SER A 101 14.28 -4.69 -53.70
CA SER A 101 13.33 -5.77 -54.05
C SER A 101 14.07 -7.10 -54.22
N ALA A 102 13.54 -8.17 -53.63
CA ALA A 102 14.12 -9.51 -53.68
C ALA A 102 14.59 -9.95 -55.09
N ARG A 103 15.91 -10.09 -55.24
CA ARG A 103 16.60 -10.90 -56.26
C ARG A 103 17.93 -11.40 -55.68
N GLU A 104 18.31 -12.59 -56.13
CA GLU A 104 19.42 -13.38 -55.62
C GLU A 104 20.78 -12.71 -55.88
N GLU A 105 21.65 -12.65 -54.86
CA GLU A 105 23.11 -12.65 -54.97
C GLU A 105 23.73 -12.98 -53.60
N GLU A 106 24.94 -13.54 -53.59
CA GLU A 106 25.63 -14.01 -52.37
C GLU A 106 25.94 -12.85 -51.42
N GLN A 107 25.66 -13.02 -50.13
CA GLN A 107 25.95 -12.00 -49.11
C GLN A 107 27.46 -12.04 -48.81
N GLU A 108 28.25 -11.18 -49.48
CA GLU A 108 29.68 -11.04 -49.19
C GLU A 108 29.88 -10.62 -47.73
N ASN A 109 30.91 -11.17 -47.07
CA ASN A 109 31.23 -10.88 -45.67
C ASN A 109 31.62 -9.40 -45.52
N PRO A 110 31.04 -8.62 -44.58
CA PRO A 110 31.34 -7.20 -44.38
C PRO A 110 32.84 -6.89 -44.21
N ALA A 111 33.60 -7.75 -43.53
CA ALA A 111 35.05 -7.61 -43.40
C ALA A 111 35.80 -7.72 -44.74
N THR A 112 35.24 -8.49 -45.69
CA THR A 112 35.76 -8.55 -47.06
C THR A 112 35.47 -7.26 -47.82
N GLU A 113 34.27 -6.68 -47.67
CA GLU A 113 33.90 -5.42 -48.32
C GLU A 113 34.72 -4.23 -47.77
N LEU A 114 34.86 -4.12 -46.45
CA LEU A 114 35.71 -3.10 -45.82
C LEU A 114 37.16 -3.19 -46.33
N MET A 115 37.72 -4.40 -46.39
CA MET A 115 39.08 -4.62 -46.89
C MET A 115 39.22 -4.36 -48.40
N GLN A 116 38.19 -4.58 -49.22
CA GLN A 116 38.19 -4.15 -50.63
C GLN A 116 38.26 -2.62 -50.75
N ARG A 117 37.49 -1.89 -49.92
CA ARG A 117 37.47 -0.41 -49.90
C ARG A 117 38.80 0.17 -49.41
N ILE A 118 39.37 -0.41 -48.35
CA ILE A 118 40.72 -0.09 -47.86
C ILE A 118 41.75 -0.32 -48.98
N GLY A 119 41.72 -1.47 -49.66
CA GLY A 119 42.61 -1.80 -50.77
C GLY A 119 42.53 -0.77 -51.92
N PHE A 120 41.32 -0.37 -52.32
CA PHE A 120 41.12 0.67 -53.34
C PHE A 120 41.73 2.02 -52.93
N LEU A 121 41.55 2.43 -51.67
CA LEU A 121 42.12 3.66 -51.15
C LEU A 121 43.66 3.58 -51.09
N GLN A 122 44.24 2.45 -50.67
CA GLN A 122 45.69 2.21 -50.68
C GLN A 122 46.28 2.29 -52.11
N ASP A 123 45.66 1.59 -53.08
CA ASP A 123 46.10 1.53 -54.48
C ASP A 123 46.04 2.90 -55.20
N SER A 124 45.25 3.84 -54.70
CA SER A 124 45.23 5.23 -55.22
C SER A 124 46.58 5.94 -55.09
N GLY A 125 47.43 5.49 -54.16
CA GLY A 125 48.71 6.12 -53.84
C GLY A 125 48.62 7.49 -53.17
N LEU A 126 47.42 8.02 -52.91
CA LEU A 126 47.20 9.34 -52.27
C LEU A 126 47.48 9.33 -50.77
N PHE A 127 47.23 8.20 -50.13
CA PHE A 127 47.37 8.01 -48.70
C PHE A 127 48.75 7.46 -48.32
N GLU A 128 49.23 7.85 -47.15
CA GLU A 128 50.42 7.33 -46.48
C GLU A 128 50.12 5.96 -45.86
N TYR A 129 48.98 5.86 -45.18
CA TYR A 129 48.36 4.62 -44.73
C TYR A 129 46.84 4.72 -44.80
N VAL A 130 46.19 3.56 -44.91
CA VAL A 130 44.74 3.36 -44.81
C VAL A 130 44.54 2.04 -44.08
N GLU A 131 43.76 2.04 -43.01
CA GLU A 131 43.58 0.89 -42.12
C GLU A 131 42.16 0.82 -41.56
N PRO A 132 41.67 -0.35 -41.12
CA PRO A 132 40.40 -0.45 -40.39
C PRO A 132 40.43 0.43 -39.15
N ASN A 133 39.28 0.99 -38.75
CA ASN A 133 39.16 1.57 -37.42
C ASN A 133 39.07 0.43 -36.39
N TYR A 134 40.24 0.01 -35.89
CA TYR A 134 40.36 -1.09 -34.93
C TYR A 134 39.86 -0.70 -33.54
N ILE A 135 39.14 -1.61 -32.89
CA ILE A 135 38.67 -1.43 -31.52
C ILE A 135 39.84 -1.54 -30.54
N ARG A 136 39.75 -0.79 -29.44
CA ARG A 136 40.69 -0.83 -28.33
C ARG A 136 39.87 -0.95 -27.06
N TYR A 137 40.06 -2.07 -26.40
CA TYR A 137 39.50 -2.35 -25.08
C TYR A 137 40.39 -1.68 -24.04
N TYR A 138 39.78 -1.14 -22.98
CA TYR A 138 40.47 -0.99 -21.70
C TYR A 138 40.94 -2.37 -21.21
N GLN A 139 41.75 -2.40 -20.16
CA GLN A 139 41.98 -3.63 -19.40
C GLN A 139 41.83 -3.27 -17.93
N ALA A 140 40.61 -3.42 -17.42
CA ALA A 140 40.38 -3.44 -15.99
C ALA A 140 40.78 -4.84 -15.47
N GLU A 141 41.98 -4.96 -14.89
CA GLU A 141 42.33 -6.15 -14.12
C GLU A 141 41.67 -6.02 -12.74
N VAL A 142 40.49 -6.63 -12.59
CA VAL A 142 39.78 -6.81 -11.31
C VAL A 142 40.29 -8.12 -10.68
N ASP A 143 40.98 -8.04 -9.54
CA ASP A 143 41.54 -9.20 -8.83
C ASP A 143 40.85 -9.49 -7.47
N ASP A 144 39.76 -8.78 -7.19
CA ASP A 144 38.91 -8.91 -6.00
C ASP A 144 38.34 -10.35 -5.84
N PRO A 145 38.56 -11.01 -4.69
CA PRO A 145 38.31 -12.45 -4.56
C PRO A 145 36.86 -12.90 -4.81
N ALA A 146 35.83 -12.13 -4.45
CA ALA A 146 34.44 -12.51 -4.74
C ALA A 146 34.07 -12.36 -6.23
N TYR A 147 34.77 -11.48 -6.96
CA TYR A 147 34.68 -11.47 -8.42
C TYR A 147 35.41 -12.69 -9.00
N ALA A 148 36.64 -12.94 -8.57
CA ALA A 148 37.50 -13.99 -9.09
C ALA A 148 37.05 -15.43 -8.77
N ASP A 149 36.23 -15.64 -7.74
CA ASP A 149 35.64 -16.95 -7.39
C ASP A 149 34.17 -17.12 -7.85
N GLY A 150 33.60 -16.12 -8.52
CA GLY A 150 32.26 -16.15 -9.11
C GLY A 150 31.11 -15.84 -8.14
N ARG A 151 31.38 -15.40 -6.90
CA ARG A 151 30.34 -14.92 -5.97
C ARG A 151 29.59 -13.70 -6.51
N LEU A 152 30.27 -12.76 -7.18
CA LEU A 152 29.66 -11.60 -7.85
C LEU A 152 29.05 -11.96 -9.20
N TRP A 153 28.25 -13.03 -9.23
CA TRP A 153 27.64 -13.58 -10.44
C TRP A 153 26.83 -12.53 -11.21
N GLY A 154 26.22 -11.54 -10.54
CA GLY A 154 25.44 -10.49 -11.20
C GLY A 154 26.26 -9.63 -12.17
N LEU A 155 27.57 -9.51 -11.94
CA LEU A 155 28.51 -8.76 -12.79
C LEU A 155 29.08 -9.61 -13.92
N ASN A 156 29.34 -10.90 -13.66
CA ASN A 156 29.86 -11.89 -14.61
C ASN A 156 29.56 -13.31 -14.10
N ASN A 157 28.74 -14.07 -14.83
CA ASN A 157 28.28 -15.41 -14.47
C ASN A 157 28.87 -16.47 -15.41
N ASP A 158 30.05 -16.97 -15.08
CA ASP A 158 30.71 -18.09 -15.76
C ASP A 158 30.17 -19.47 -15.34
N GLY A 159 29.15 -19.49 -14.48
CA GLY A 159 28.57 -20.70 -13.89
C GLY A 159 29.43 -21.40 -12.82
N ALA A 160 30.54 -20.81 -12.34
CA ALA A 160 31.44 -21.44 -11.38
C ALA A 160 30.77 -21.84 -10.05
N ILE A 161 29.87 -20.99 -9.53
CA ILE A 161 29.06 -21.25 -8.33
C ILE A 161 27.74 -21.97 -8.63
N GLY A 162 27.54 -22.42 -9.88
CA GLY A 162 26.28 -22.90 -10.41
C GLY A 162 25.35 -21.75 -10.80
N GLY A 163 24.52 -21.98 -11.81
CA GLY A 163 23.75 -20.93 -12.47
C GLY A 163 23.56 -21.29 -13.94
N LYS A 164 23.12 -20.32 -14.73
CA LYS A 164 23.19 -20.36 -16.19
C LYS A 164 24.34 -19.43 -16.59
N GLU A 165 25.32 -19.95 -17.34
CA GLU A 165 26.38 -19.15 -17.95
C GLU A 165 25.76 -17.99 -18.74
N ASP A 166 26.38 -16.80 -18.72
CA ASP A 166 25.86 -15.55 -19.31
C ASP A 166 24.63 -14.97 -18.58
N ALA A 167 24.20 -15.52 -17.43
CA ALA A 167 23.09 -14.97 -16.62
C ALA A 167 23.55 -13.85 -15.66
N ASP A 168 24.07 -12.75 -16.21
CA ASP A 168 24.60 -11.55 -15.53
C ASP A 168 24.19 -10.24 -16.28
N ILE A 169 24.97 -9.16 -16.15
CA ILE A 169 24.81 -7.87 -16.85
C ILE A 169 25.97 -7.50 -17.81
N ASP A 170 26.92 -8.39 -18.11
CA ASP A 170 28.14 -8.10 -18.90
C ASP A 170 28.98 -6.90 -18.39
N ALA A 171 29.08 -6.73 -17.07
CA ALA A 171 29.84 -5.60 -16.48
C ALA A 171 31.34 -5.66 -16.86
N ASN A 172 31.87 -6.88 -16.94
CA ASN A 172 33.23 -7.18 -17.40
C ASN A 172 33.54 -6.62 -18.80
N LEU A 173 32.58 -6.69 -19.73
CA LEU A 173 32.71 -6.15 -21.09
C LEU A 173 32.47 -4.63 -21.09
N ALA A 174 31.59 -4.13 -20.22
CA ALA A 174 31.36 -2.68 -20.05
C ALA A 174 32.63 -1.95 -19.55
N TRP A 175 33.40 -2.58 -18.64
CA TRP A 175 34.66 -2.05 -18.11
C TRP A 175 35.78 -1.91 -19.15
N ASP A 176 35.68 -2.61 -20.29
CA ASP A 176 36.56 -2.41 -21.45
C ASP A 176 36.23 -1.12 -22.23
N ILE A 177 35.12 -0.42 -21.91
CA ILE A 177 34.72 0.88 -22.47
C ILE A 177 34.91 1.98 -21.43
N THR A 178 34.32 1.82 -20.24
CA THR A 178 34.37 2.78 -19.14
C THR A 178 34.20 2.09 -17.79
N VAL A 179 34.76 2.68 -16.74
CA VAL A 179 34.61 2.19 -15.36
C VAL A 179 33.84 3.19 -14.47
N GLY A 180 33.14 4.14 -15.09
CA GLY A 180 32.44 5.25 -14.44
C GLY A 180 33.28 6.53 -14.38
N SER A 181 32.77 7.56 -13.68
CA SER A 181 33.47 8.81 -13.41
C SER A 181 33.12 9.35 -12.02
N LYS A 182 34.10 10.00 -11.39
CA LYS A 182 33.92 10.76 -10.15
C LYS A 182 33.01 11.98 -10.27
N ASP A 183 32.85 12.47 -11.50
CA ASP A 183 31.99 13.63 -11.79
C ASP A 183 30.50 13.26 -11.72
N VAL A 184 30.14 11.96 -11.71
CA VAL A 184 28.76 11.48 -11.58
C VAL A 184 28.41 11.27 -10.11
N VAL A 185 27.37 11.94 -9.63
CA VAL A 185 26.91 11.89 -8.24
C VAL A 185 25.66 11.02 -8.13
N VAL A 186 25.73 9.98 -7.30
CA VAL A 186 24.58 9.09 -7.01
C VAL A 186 24.13 9.28 -5.57
N ALA A 187 22.92 9.76 -5.38
CA ALA A 187 22.28 9.85 -4.07
C ALA A 187 21.64 8.51 -3.69
N VAL A 188 22.13 7.89 -2.63
CA VAL A 188 21.58 6.65 -2.06
C VAL A 188 20.65 7.05 -0.91
N ILE A 189 19.36 7.11 -1.20
CA ILE A 189 18.32 7.42 -0.21
C ILE A 189 17.90 6.10 0.44
N ASP A 190 18.47 5.80 1.61
CA ASP A 190 18.32 4.50 2.26
C ASP A 190 18.57 4.60 3.79
N THR A 191 19.12 3.57 4.44
CA THR A 191 19.53 3.58 5.86
C THR A 191 20.83 4.35 6.11
N GLY A 192 21.37 5.04 5.10
CA GLY A 192 22.66 5.72 5.15
C GLY A 192 23.73 4.98 4.36
N ILE A 193 25.00 5.37 4.52
CA ILE A 193 26.15 4.59 4.03
C ILE A 193 27.20 4.55 5.13
N ARG A 194 27.82 3.38 5.37
CA ARG A 194 29.07 3.29 6.12
C ARG A 194 30.22 3.84 5.27
N TYR A 195 30.36 5.16 5.26
CA TYR A 195 31.41 5.89 4.54
C TYR A 195 32.85 5.56 5.01
N THR A 196 33.00 4.81 6.11
CA THR A 196 34.28 4.27 6.60
C THR A 196 34.63 2.88 6.06
N HIS A 197 33.70 2.18 5.38
CA HIS A 197 33.95 0.83 4.88
C HIS A 197 35.06 0.84 3.82
N GLN A 198 35.98 -0.13 3.90
CA GLN A 198 37.18 -0.14 3.04
C GLN A 198 36.86 -0.11 1.54
N GLU A 199 35.80 -0.83 1.12
CA GLU A 199 35.34 -0.90 -0.28
C GLU A 199 34.69 0.39 -0.79
N LEU A 200 34.32 1.33 0.09
CA LEU A 200 33.47 2.49 -0.24
C LEU A 200 34.11 3.85 0.05
N ALA A 201 35.06 3.93 0.99
CA ALA A 201 35.53 5.22 1.51
C ALA A 201 36.06 6.19 0.43
N ASP A 202 36.86 5.69 -0.53
CA ASP A 202 37.35 6.52 -1.65
C ASP A 202 36.26 6.80 -2.71
N ASN A 203 35.13 6.09 -2.69
CA ASN A 203 33.94 6.28 -3.53
C ASN A 203 32.82 7.14 -2.93
N MET A 204 32.99 7.63 -1.70
CA MET A 204 32.06 8.61 -1.13
C MET A 204 32.16 9.98 -1.81
N TRP A 205 31.00 10.58 -2.06
CA TRP A 205 30.87 11.99 -2.38
C TRP A 205 31.28 12.81 -1.15
N MET A 206 32.00 13.91 -1.38
CA MET A 206 32.31 14.90 -0.34
C MET A 206 31.64 16.21 -0.70
N ASN A 207 30.87 16.81 0.21
CA ASN A 207 30.29 18.13 0.01
C ASN A 207 31.44 19.16 -0.20
N PRO A 208 31.58 19.79 -1.38
CA PRO A 208 32.66 20.76 -1.65
C PRO A 208 32.44 22.11 -0.95
N GLY A 209 31.25 22.35 -0.39
CA GLY A 209 30.89 23.53 0.38
C GLY A 209 31.30 23.48 1.85
N GLU A 210 31.43 22.28 2.43
CA GLU A 210 31.65 22.05 3.85
C GLU A 210 33.14 21.97 4.26
N VAL A 211 33.42 22.37 5.50
CA VAL A 211 34.69 22.22 6.21
C VAL A 211 34.48 21.17 7.31
N PRO A 212 35.03 19.95 7.18
CA PRO A 212 34.75 18.86 8.13
C PRO A 212 35.05 19.18 9.60
N ASP A 213 34.12 18.79 10.48
CA ASP A 213 34.19 18.87 11.95
C ASP A 213 34.31 20.30 12.51
N ASP A 214 33.78 21.32 11.82
CA ASP A 214 33.88 22.73 12.24
C ASP A 214 32.62 23.24 12.99
N GLY A 215 31.48 22.55 12.84
CA GLY A 215 30.24 22.81 13.57
C GLY A 215 29.38 23.93 12.97
N ILE A 216 29.59 24.26 11.70
CA ILE A 216 28.91 25.34 10.99
C ILE A 216 28.45 24.83 9.62
N ASP A 217 27.17 25.00 9.31
CA ASP A 217 26.61 24.97 7.94
C ASP A 217 27.34 26.04 7.10
N ASN A 218 28.32 25.64 6.28
CA ASN A 218 29.23 26.53 5.57
C ASN A 218 28.69 26.96 4.22
N ASP A 219 27.95 26.08 3.53
CA ASP A 219 27.36 26.32 2.22
C ASP A 219 25.94 26.92 2.28
N LEU A 220 25.34 26.93 3.47
CA LEU A 220 23.98 27.40 3.75
C LEU A 220 22.90 26.50 3.12
N ASN A 221 23.14 25.19 3.05
CA ASN A 221 22.14 24.19 2.64
C ASN A 221 21.10 23.89 3.73
N GLY A 222 21.37 24.25 5.00
CA GLY A 222 20.48 24.05 6.14
C GLY A 222 20.82 22.84 7.02
N VAL A 223 21.88 22.11 6.69
CA VAL A 223 22.47 21.01 7.44
C VAL A 223 23.87 21.42 7.93
N ILE A 224 24.27 20.98 9.11
CA ILE A 224 25.59 21.27 9.67
C ILE A 224 26.51 20.06 9.49
N ASP A 225 27.74 20.29 9.01
CA ASP A 225 28.79 19.29 8.82
C ASP A 225 28.36 18.12 7.91
N ASP A 226 27.60 18.35 6.82
CA ASP A 226 27.09 17.31 5.90
C ASP A 226 28.13 16.77 4.90
N VAL A 227 29.32 16.50 5.42
CA VAL A 227 30.53 16.16 4.66
C VAL A 227 30.33 15.03 3.65
N TYR A 228 29.52 14.02 3.96
CA TYR A 228 29.27 12.84 3.11
C TYR A 228 27.79 12.68 2.71
N GLY A 229 26.94 13.66 3.03
CA GLY A 229 25.49 13.62 2.84
C GLY A 229 24.70 13.83 4.15
N TYR A 230 23.42 13.47 4.13
CA TYR A 230 22.43 13.98 5.10
C TYR A 230 21.64 12.88 5.84
N ASN A 231 21.29 13.12 7.09
CA ASN A 231 20.40 12.30 7.89
C ASN A 231 19.13 13.10 8.28
N PRO A 232 18.07 13.08 7.45
CA PRO A 232 16.81 13.77 7.74
C PRO A 232 16.05 13.26 8.96
N VAL A 233 16.35 12.05 9.45
CA VAL A 233 15.72 11.46 10.65
C VAL A 233 16.23 12.11 11.94
N LEU A 234 17.51 12.53 11.97
CA LEU A 234 18.14 13.21 13.11
C LEU A 234 18.43 14.71 12.85
N GLU A 235 18.16 15.20 11.64
CA GLU A 235 18.49 16.55 11.15
C GLU A 235 19.99 16.88 11.30
N SER A 236 20.85 15.95 10.86
CA SER A 236 22.31 16.04 11.00
C SER A 236 23.07 15.68 9.72
N GLY A 237 24.29 16.23 9.54
CA GLY A 237 25.20 15.91 8.44
C GLY A 237 25.92 14.55 8.51
N ASP A 238 25.48 13.66 9.39
CA ASP A 238 26.07 12.32 9.56
C ASP A 238 25.14 11.23 9.02
N PRO A 239 25.36 10.73 7.77
CA PRO A 239 24.57 9.68 7.15
C PRO A 239 25.10 8.26 7.49
N LEU A 240 25.88 8.07 8.57
CA LEU A 240 26.47 6.79 8.94
C LEU A 240 25.40 5.68 9.04
N ASP A 241 25.61 4.62 8.28
CA ASP A 241 24.78 3.41 8.35
C ASP A 241 25.18 2.52 9.54
N VAL A 242 24.16 1.97 10.17
CA VAL A 242 24.23 1.03 11.30
C VAL A 242 23.17 -0.08 11.19
N ASN A 243 22.48 -0.16 10.03
CA ASN A 243 21.42 -1.13 9.74
C ASN A 243 21.78 -2.12 8.62
N ASP A 244 22.78 -1.79 7.79
CA ASP A 244 23.35 -2.57 6.68
C ASP A 244 22.80 -2.27 5.28
N HIS A 245 21.48 -2.11 5.15
CA HIS A 245 20.81 -2.10 3.85
C HIS A 245 21.33 -1.00 2.89
N GLY A 246 21.58 0.23 3.37
CA GLY A 246 22.10 1.31 2.55
C GLY A 246 23.56 1.13 2.15
N THR A 247 24.39 0.56 3.02
CA THR A 247 25.79 0.20 2.72
C THR A 247 25.86 -0.93 1.69
N ASN A 248 25.01 -1.94 1.83
CA ASN A 248 24.82 -3.01 0.86
C ASN A 248 24.52 -2.45 -0.54
N VAL A 249 23.48 -1.62 -0.64
CA VAL A 249 23.04 -0.94 -1.87
C VAL A 249 24.17 -0.12 -2.50
N ALA A 250 24.88 0.69 -1.70
CA ALA A 250 26.01 1.50 -2.15
C ALA A 250 27.16 0.66 -2.74
N SER A 251 27.46 -0.50 -2.15
CA SER A 251 28.53 -1.39 -2.62
C SER A 251 28.24 -2.05 -3.98
N VAL A 252 26.98 -2.36 -4.26
CA VAL A 252 26.55 -2.85 -5.58
C VAL A 252 26.75 -1.77 -6.66
N ILE A 253 26.49 -0.49 -6.34
CA ILE A 253 26.70 0.63 -7.26
C ILE A 253 28.20 0.81 -7.53
N GLY A 254 29.03 0.88 -6.48
CA GLY A 254 30.43 1.29 -6.62
C GLY A 254 31.36 0.94 -5.46
N ALA A 255 31.41 -0.33 -5.07
CA ALA A 255 32.61 -0.85 -4.38
C ALA A 255 33.86 -0.78 -5.29
N LEU A 256 35.01 -0.53 -4.67
CA LEU A 256 36.30 -0.29 -5.35
C LEU A 256 36.95 -1.58 -5.88
N PRO A 257 37.64 -1.56 -7.05
CA PRO A 257 38.50 -2.65 -7.50
C PRO A 257 39.90 -2.50 -6.88
N ASP A 258 40.04 -2.81 -5.59
CA ASP A 258 41.29 -2.59 -4.84
C ASP A 258 41.98 -3.87 -4.33
N GLY A 259 41.36 -5.03 -4.56
CA GLY A 259 41.86 -6.36 -4.19
C GLY A 259 41.39 -6.86 -2.82
N ASN A 260 40.35 -6.25 -2.22
CA ASN A 260 39.79 -6.64 -0.93
C ASN A 260 38.87 -7.89 -1.01
N ASP A 261 37.57 -7.75 -1.26
CA ASP A 261 36.69 -8.90 -1.58
C ASP A 261 35.64 -8.58 -2.65
N VAL A 262 34.97 -7.41 -2.64
CA VAL A 262 33.88 -7.09 -3.60
C VAL A 262 34.14 -5.83 -4.42
N VAL A 263 33.61 -5.81 -5.65
CA VAL A 263 33.63 -4.66 -6.56
C VAL A 263 32.20 -4.33 -7.02
N GLY A 264 31.91 -3.04 -7.24
CA GLY A 264 30.61 -2.57 -7.75
C GLY A 264 30.55 -2.46 -9.27
N VAL A 265 29.38 -2.13 -9.82
CA VAL A 265 29.21 -1.93 -11.27
C VAL A 265 30.06 -0.77 -11.81
N ALA A 266 30.18 0.33 -11.05
CA ALA A 266 30.97 1.50 -11.40
C ALA A 266 32.14 1.70 -10.42
N HIS A 267 33.35 1.35 -10.86
CA HIS A 267 34.57 1.50 -10.07
C HIS A 267 34.86 2.96 -9.67
N GLN A 268 34.41 3.93 -10.48
CA GLN A 268 34.52 5.37 -10.22
C GLN A 268 33.13 6.00 -10.19
N VAL A 269 32.75 6.49 -9.01
CA VAL A 269 31.49 7.18 -8.73
C VAL A 269 31.69 8.09 -7.50
N SER A 270 30.80 9.06 -7.30
CA SER A 270 30.66 9.81 -6.05
C SER A 270 29.32 9.47 -5.38
N LEU A 271 29.36 8.67 -4.31
CA LEU A 271 28.18 8.19 -3.57
C LEU A 271 27.80 9.18 -2.47
N MET A 272 26.65 9.83 -2.59
CA MET A 272 26.07 10.72 -1.56
C MET A 272 25.14 9.88 -0.67
N GLY A 273 25.49 9.74 0.61
CA GLY A 273 24.70 8.94 1.55
C GLY A 273 23.55 9.74 2.14
N ILE A 274 22.31 9.26 2.04
CA ILE A 274 21.15 9.93 2.65
C ILE A 274 20.36 8.97 3.53
N LYS A 275 20.45 9.15 4.86
CA LYS A 275 19.84 8.30 5.88
C LYS A 275 18.38 8.70 6.14
N ALA A 276 17.49 8.27 5.24
CA ALA A 276 16.04 8.49 5.35
C ALA A 276 15.28 7.31 5.99
N LEU A 277 15.92 6.14 6.09
CA LEU A 277 15.34 4.92 6.63
C LEU A 277 15.94 4.53 8.00
N THR A 278 15.11 3.85 8.79
CA THR A 278 15.43 3.25 10.09
C THR A 278 15.10 1.75 10.08
N ASP A 279 15.42 1.03 11.15
CA ASP A 279 15.05 -0.37 11.38
C ASP A 279 13.53 -0.65 11.25
N PHE A 280 12.69 0.39 11.29
CA PHE A 280 11.23 0.31 11.16
C PHE A 280 10.71 0.83 9.80
N GLY A 281 11.60 1.12 8.85
CA GLY A 281 11.31 1.79 7.58
C GLY A 281 11.52 3.30 7.63
N GLY A 282 10.96 4.01 6.65
CA GLY A 282 11.02 5.46 6.51
C GLY A 282 9.63 6.12 6.60
N GLU A 283 9.61 7.40 6.94
CA GLU A 283 8.40 8.23 6.90
C GLU A 283 8.45 9.16 5.69
N ASP A 284 7.31 9.38 5.02
CA ASP A 284 7.20 10.24 3.83
C ASP A 284 7.88 11.61 4.01
N GLY A 285 7.80 12.22 5.19
CA GLY A 285 8.44 13.51 5.46
C GLY A 285 9.96 13.47 5.40
N HIS A 286 10.60 12.39 5.87
CA HIS A 286 12.05 12.20 5.76
C HIS A 286 12.46 11.86 4.33
N LEU A 287 11.64 11.10 3.61
CA LEU A 287 11.87 10.74 2.21
C LEU A 287 11.74 11.96 1.28
N VAL A 288 10.77 12.85 1.51
CA VAL A 288 10.68 14.14 0.80
C VAL A 288 11.91 14.99 1.08
N LYS A 289 12.32 15.17 2.34
CA LYS A 289 13.55 15.90 2.70
C LYS A 289 14.80 15.30 2.03
N ALA A 290 14.87 13.97 1.92
CA ALA A 290 15.98 13.27 1.28
C ALA A 290 16.06 13.54 -0.22
N ILE A 291 14.94 13.47 -0.93
CA ILE A 291 14.87 13.78 -2.37
C ILE A 291 15.16 15.26 -2.60
N ASP A 292 14.60 16.15 -1.78
CA ASP A 292 14.82 17.61 -1.85
C ASP A 292 16.30 17.99 -1.65
N TYR A 293 16.99 17.36 -0.68
CA TYR A 293 18.44 17.51 -0.49
C TYR A 293 19.24 16.94 -1.68
N ALA A 294 18.91 15.74 -2.17
CA ALA A 294 19.59 15.15 -3.33
C ALA A 294 19.47 16.04 -4.59
N VAL A 295 18.30 16.66 -4.80
CA VAL A 295 18.06 17.64 -5.85
C VAL A 295 18.90 18.89 -5.62
N PHE A 296 18.83 19.48 -4.43
CA PHE A 296 19.52 20.74 -4.11
C PHE A 296 21.05 20.61 -4.23
N MET A 297 21.61 19.46 -3.84
CA MET A 297 23.05 19.17 -3.94
C MET A 297 23.48 18.64 -5.33
N GLY A 298 22.55 18.56 -6.30
CA GLY A 298 22.86 18.28 -7.71
C GLY A 298 23.26 16.84 -8.01
N ALA A 299 22.56 15.85 -7.45
CA ALA A 299 22.75 14.44 -7.83
C ALA A 299 22.31 14.17 -9.29
N ASP A 300 23.06 13.37 -10.05
CA ASP A 300 22.65 12.92 -11.40
C ASP A 300 21.61 11.80 -11.34
N ILE A 301 21.74 10.93 -10.33
CA ILE A 301 20.96 9.71 -10.16
C ILE A 301 20.55 9.59 -8.69
N ILE A 302 19.28 9.26 -8.43
CA ILE A 302 18.79 8.83 -7.12
C ILE A 302 18.53 7.32 -7.19
N ASN A 303 19.14 6.57 -6.28
CA ASN A 303 18.79 5.17 -6.03
C ASN A 303 17.81 5.08 -4.86
N ALA A 304 16.61 4.55 -5.11
CA ALA A 304 15.55 4.34 -4.14
C ALA A 304 15.25 2.84 -3.97
N SER A 305 15.97 2.19 -3.05
CA SER A 305 15.77 0.78 -2.69
C SER A 305 14.67 0.58 -1.64
N TRP A 306 13.62 1.40 -1.70
CA TRP A 306 12.48 1.44 -0.77
C TRP A 306 11.16 1.68 -1.51
N GLY A 307 10.04 1.36 -0.86
CA GLY A 307 8.71 1.67 -1.38
C GLY A 307 7.58 1.04 -0.58
N GLY A 308 6.34 1.26 -1.04
CA GLY A 308 5.14 0.70 -0.43
C GLY A 308 3.88 0.85 -1.28
N TYR A 309 2.81 0.17 -0.88
CA TYR A 309 1.55 0.08 -1.63
C TYR A 309 0.64 1.32 -1.55
N ALA A 310 1.00 2.31 -0.73
CA ALA A 310 0.23 3.55 -0.59
C ALA A 310 0.82 4.66 -1.47
N PRO A 311 0.09 5.19 -2.48
CA PRO A 311 0.56 6.33 -3.24
C PRO A 311 0.55 7.60 -2.39
N SER A 312 1.66 8.34 -2.42
CA SER A 312 1.85 9.60 -1.69
C SER A 312 2.06 10.76 -2.65
N GLN A 313 1.21 11.80 -2.56
CA GLN A 313 1.32 12.98 -3.42
C GLN A 313 2.62 13.75 -3.16
N SER A 314 3.05 13.86 -1.90
CA SER A 314 4.28 14.58 -1.57
C SER A 314 5.54 13.87 -2.06
N ILE A 315 5.54 12.52 -2.10
CA ILE A 315 6.62 11.77 -2.76
C ILE A 315 6.54 11.93 -4.28
N PHE A 316 5.35 11.86 -4.88
CA PHE A 316 5.18 12.15 -6.32
C PHE A 316 5.71 13.55 -6.70
N ASP A 317 5.35 14.58 -5.93
CA ASP A 317 5.78 15.96 -6.17
C ASP A 317 7.31 16.11 -6.02
N ALA A 318 7.92 15.39 -5.06
CA ALA A 318 9.38 15.36 -4.88
C ALA A 318 10.11 14.62 -6.01
N VAL A 319 9.58 13.49 -6.50
CA VAL A 319 10.17 12.78 -7.64
C VAL A 319 9.96 13.55 -8.96
N ALA A 320 8.83 14.27 -9.09
CA ALA A 320 8.59 15.20 -10.19
C ALA A 320 9.53 16.43 -10.15
N LEU A 321 9.93 16.89 -8.96
CA LEU A 321 10.99 17.89 -8.80
C LEU A 321 12.36 17.34 -9.26
N ALA A 322 12.68 16.10 -8.89
CA ALA A 322 13.87 15.42 -9.43
C ALA A 322 13.81 15.26 -10.95
N GLN A 323 12.63 14.99 -11.53
CA GLN A 323 12.43 14.98 -12.98
C GLN A 323 12.72 16.33 -13.63
N SER A 324 12.26 17.44 -13.03
CA SER A 324 12.49 18.77 -13.60
C SER A 324 13.95 19.21 -13.59
N GLU A 325 14.73 18.77 -12.61
CA GLU A 325 16.18 19.01 -12.57
C GLU A 325 16.98 17.95 -13.36
N GLY A 326 16.29 17.04 -14.08
CA GLY A 326 16.92 16.10 -15.00
C GLY A 326 17.56 14.87 -14.34
N ILE A 327 17.18 14.55 -13.10
CA ILE A 327 17.75 13.47 -12.28
C ILE A 327 17.04 12.14 -12.59
N LEU A 328 17.81 11.08 -12.84
CA LEU A 328 17.27 9.73 -13.04
C LEU A 328 16.90 9.10 -11.69
N PHE A 329 15.66 8.59 -11.55
CA PHE A 329 15.17 8.02 -10.30
C PHE A 329 15.00 6.49 -10.43
N VAL A 330 16.00 5.73 -9.98
CA VAL A 330 16.01 4.26 -10.10
C VAL A 330 15.39 3.64 -8.86
N ALA A 331 14.31 2.88 -9.03
CA ALA A 331 13.51 2.35 -7.93
C ALA A 331 13.25 0.83 -8.02
N GLY A 332 13.35 0.13 -6.90
CA GLY A 332 13.01 -1.30 -6.83
C GLY A 332 11.50 -1.56 -6.94
N ALA A 333 11.09 -2.55 -7.73
CA ALA A 333 9.67 -2.85 -7.99
C ALA A 333 8.90 -3.44 -6.78
N GLY A 334 9.60 -3.89 -5.73
CA GLY A 334 9.03 -4.51 -4.52
C GLY A 334 9.15 -6.03 -4.48
N ASN A 335 8.90 -6.61 -3.29
CA ASN A 335 9.37 -7.96 -2.91
C ASN A 335 8.26 -8.94 -2.50
N ASP A 336 7.02 -8.74 -2.98
CA ASP A 336 5.84 -9.52 -2.55
C ASP A 336 5.27 -10.45 -3.65
N SER A 337 5.99 -10.65 -4.75
CA SER A 337 5.56 -11.47 -5.90
C SER A 337 4.28 -10.97 -6.61
N LEU A 338 3.93 -9.68 -6.47
CA LEU A 338 2.65 -9.11 -6.94
C LEU A 338 2.73 -8.47 -8.33
N ASN A 339 1.57 -8.39 -9.00
CA ASN A 339 1.40 -7.61 -10.22
C ASN A 339 1.09 -6.13 -9.92
N THR A 340 2.09 -5.27 -10.01
CA THR A 340 1.98 -3.83 -9.72
C THR A 340 1.11 -3.08 -10.72
N ASP A 341 0.79 -3.63 -11.91
CA ASP A 341 -0.19 -3.01 -12.83
C ASP A 341 -1.60 -2.94 -12.24
N THR A 342 -1.87 -3.68 -11.16
CA THR A 342 -3.19 -3.78 -10.52
C THR A 342 -3.26 -3.21 -9.10
N GLY A 343 -2.13 -2.87 -8.49
CA GLY A 343 -2.07 -2.36 -7.10
C GLY A 343 -1.02 -1.26 -6.86
N GLY A 344 -0.09 -1.06 -7.79
CA GLY A 344 1.07 -0.17 -7.65
C GLY A 344 2.09 -0.64 -6.60
N PHE A 345 3.30 -0.11 -6.70
CA PHE A 345 4.31 -0.09 -5.65
C PHE A 345 5.09 1.22 -5.79
N TYR A 346 4.95 2.13 -4.83
CA TYR A 346 5.41 3.52 -4.96
C TYR A 346 6.72 3.71 -4.18
N PRO A 347 7.73 4.42 -4.73
CA PRO A 347 7.64 5.31 -5.89
C PRO A 347 7.71 4.62 -7.27
N ALA A 348 8.16 3.38 -7.38
CA ALA A 348 8.46 2.70 -8.65
C ALA A 348 7.30 2.65 -9.68
N SER A 349 6.04 2.71 -9.25
CA SER A 349 4.84 2.74 -10.10
C SER A 349 4.21 4.12 -10.30
N PHE A 350 4.91 5.22 -9.98
CA PHE A 350 4.45 6.55 -10.41
C PHE A 350 4.67 6.74 -11.92
N ASP A 351 3.72 7.40 -12.57
CA ASP A 351 3.75 7.74 -14.00
C ASP A 351 4.59 9.01 -14.21
N LEU A 352 5.92 8.86 -14.09
CA LEU A 352 6.94 9.90 -14.29
C LEU A 352 8.06 9.36 -15.19
N ASP A 353 8.44 10.13 -16.20
CA ASP A 353 9.37 9.74 -17.27
C ASP A 353 10.79 9.46 -16.75
N ASN A 354 11.21 10.08 -15.64
CA ASN A 354 12.52 9.85 -15.04
C ASN A 354 12.60 8.64 -14.10
N ILE A 355 11.48 7.97 -13.79
CA ILE A 355 11.51 6.79 -12.93
C ILE A 355 11.90 5.57 -13.75
N LEU A 356 12.85 4.78 -13.24
CA LEU A 356 13.23 3.49 -13.82
C LEU A 356 12.93 2.39 -12.79
N SER A 357 11.89 1.60 -13.07
CA SER A 357 11.33 0.58 -12.18
C SER A 357 11.96 -0.80 -12.43
N VAL A 358 12.61 -1.35 -11.40
CA VAL A 358 13.53 -2.50 -11.54
C VAL A 358 13.03 -3.75 -10.79
N ALA A 359 12.77 -4.82 -11.54
CA ALA A 359 12.53 -6.18 -11.03
C ALA A 359 13.84 -6.92 -10.70
N SER A 360 13.73 -7.97 -9.88
CA SER A 360 14.84 -8.85 -9.47
C SER A 360 14.85 -10.16 -10.28
N PHE A 361 16.02 -10.57 -10.76
CA PHE A 361 16.26 -11.89 -11.36
C PHE A 361 17.40 -12.66 -10.65
N ASP A 362 17.41 -13.98 -10.82
CA ASP A 362 18.37 -14.91 -10.20
C ASP A 362 19.47 -15.40 -11.17
N ARG A 363 20.51 -16.04 -10.63
CA ARG A 363 21.63 -16.57 -11.44
C ARG A 363 21.27 -17.69 -12.44
N PHE A 364 20.00 -18.07 -12.56
CA PHE A 364 19.49 -18.98 -13.58
C PHE A 364 18.74 -18.26 -14.71
N ASP A 365 18.74 -16.92 -14.73
CA ASP A 365 18.04 -16.08 -15.71
C ASP A 365 16.50 -16.23 -15.58
N LEU A 366 16.04 -16.42 -14.34
CA LEU A 366 14.64 -16.48 -13.95
C LEU A 366 14.28 -15.25 -13.12
N LEU A 367 13.05 -14.75 -13.27
CA LEU A 367 12.53 -13.72 -12.38
C LEU A 367 12.53 -14.28 -10.95
N ALA A 368 13.12 -13.57 -10.00
CA ALA A 368 13.24 -14.04 -8.63
C ALA A 368 11.84 -14.24 -8.03
N ASP A 369 11.64 -15.31 -7.26
CA ASP A 369 10.32 -15.69 -6.75
C ASP A 369 9.66 -14.58 -5.90
N HIS A 370 10.47 -13.71 -5.26
CA HIS A 370 9.99 -12.55 -4.48
C HIS A 370 9.66 -11.33 -5.34
N SER A 371 10.16 -11.21 -6.57
CA SER A 371 10.05 -9.96 -7.34
C SER A 371 8.60 -9.65 -7.70
N ASN A 372 8.16 -8.45 -7.36
CA ASN A 372 7.03 -7.81 -8.03
C ASN A 372 7.33 -7.67 -9.54
N TYR A 373 6.25 -7.54 -10.32
CA TYR A 373 6.28 -7.44 -11.77
C TYR A 373 5.08 -6.64 -12.29
N GLY A 374 5.14 -6.14 -13.52
CA GLY A 374 4.03 -5.43 -14.15
C GLY A 374 4.37 -5.08 -15.60
N GLN A 375 3.51 -5.44 -16.55
CA GLN A 375 3.71 -5.20 -17.98
C GLN A 375 3.77 -3.71 -18.34
N ILE A 376 3.27 -2.82 -17.46
CA ILE A 376 3.24 -1.37 -17.66
C ILE A 376 4.03 -0.64 -16.55
N SER A 377 3.97 -1.16 -15.32
CA SER A 377 4.52 -0.51 -14.11
C SER A 377 5.94 -0.93 -13.71
N VAL A 378 6.55 -1.88 -14.45
CA VAL A 378 7.95 -2.32 -14.23
C VAL A 378 8.67 -2.31 -15.56
N ASP A 379 9.82 -1.63 -15.64
CA ASP A 379 10.50 -1.39 -16.90
C ASP A 379 11.40 -2.59 -17.31
N ILE A 380 12.26 -3.05 -16.39
CA ILE A 380 13.36 -3.99 -16.66
C ILE A 380 13.70 -4.86 -15.44
N ALA A 381 14.42 -5.97 -15.64
CA ALA A 381 14.98 -6.78 -14.55
C ALA A 381 16.50 -6.62 -14.38
N ALA A 382 17.00 -6.72 -13.15
CA ALA A 382 18.43 -6.73 -12.83
C ALA A 382 18.76 -7.80 -11.74
N PRO A 383 20.05 -8.17 -11.52
CA PRO A 383 20.41 -9.18 -10.53
C PRO A 383 19.98 -8.75 -9.12
N GLY A 384 19.15 -9.55 -8.46
CA GLY A 384 18.64 -9.22 -7.13
C GLY A 384 18.39 -10.42 -6.22
N SER A 385 18.95 -11.59 -6.54
CA SER A 385 18.81 -12.79 -5.72
C SER A 385 20.15 -13.43 -5.36
N GLN A 386 20.41 -13.61 -4.07
CA GLN A 386 21.70 -14.06 -3.53
C GLN A 386 22.86 -13.20 -4.05
N ILE A 387 22.73 -11.89 -3.89
CA ILE A 387 23.76 -10.90 -4.21
C ILE A 387 24.74 -10.82 -3.05
N TYR A 388 26.03 -10.94 -3.35
CA TYR A 388 27.11 -10.79 -2.36
C TYR A 388 27.70 -9.39 -2.44
N MET A 389 27.94 -8.77 -1.29
CA MET A 389 28.10 -7.32 -1.19
C MET A 389 28.77 -6.92 0.13
N ALA A 390 29.22 -5.66 0.23
CA ALA A 390 29.80 -5.13 1.46
C ALA A 390 28.69 -4.76 2.47
N GLY A 391 29.02 -4.87 3.74
CA GLY A 391 28.15 -4.57 4.88
C GLY A 391 28.76 -3.54 5.82
N SER A 392 28.22 -3.53 7.02
CA SER A 392 28.39 -2.48 8.03
C SER A 392 28.37 -3.03 9.47
N GLY A 393 28.31 -4.37 9.62
CA GLY A 393 28.35 -5.10 10.88
C GLY A 393 27.09 -4.94 11.74
N ASP A 394 26.02 -5.64 11.38
CA ASP A 394 24.78 -5.66 12.15
C ASP A 394 24.90 -6.53 13.44
N GLU A 395 24.45 -6.00 14.59
CA GLU A 395 24.28 -6.81 15.81
C GLU A 395 23.00 -7.70 15.76
N ALA A 396 22.05 -7.42 14.86
CA ALA A 396 20.76 -8.10 14.75
C ALA A 396 20.71 -9.28 13.75
N SER A 397 21.60 -9.34 12.75
CA SER A 397 21.71 -10.41 11.74
C SER A 397 21.99 -11.80 12.34
N GLY A 398 22.43 -11.84 13.61
CA GLY A 398 22.63 -13.07 14.38
C GLY A 398 23.92 -13.81 14.03
N VAL A 399 24.72 -13.32 13.08
CA VAL A 399 26.06 -13.84 12.76
C VAL A 399 27.08 -13.30 13.76
N GLY A 400 26.94 -13.69 15.03
CA GLY A 400 27.82 -13.22 16.10
C GLY A 400 29.29 -13.60 15.87
N GLY A 401 30.13 -12.62 15.53
CA GLY A 401 31.51 -12.88 15.08
C GLY A 401 32.61 -11.91 15.53
N GLY A 402 32.30 -10.68 15.93
CA GLY A 402 33.34 -9.69 16.27
C GLY A 402 34.28 -9.35 15.11
N VAL A 403 33.72 -9.32 13.90
CA VAL A 403 34.35 -8.81 12.67
C VAL A 403 34.44 -7.28 12.78
N ASP A 404 35.39 -6.68 12.06
CA ASP A 404 35.47 -5.23 11.96
C ASP A 404 34.34 -4.75 11.03
N PRO A 405 33.41 -3.90 11.48
CA PRO A 405 32.28 -3.49 10.65
C PRO A 405 32.68 -2.61 9.44
N ASP A 406 33.92 -2.13 9.37
CA ASP A 406 34.49 -1.49 8.17
C ASP A 406 35.10 -2.52 7.17
N GLN A 407 34.93 -3.82 7.44
CA GLN A 407 35.39 -4.97 6.65
C GLN A 407 34.36 -6.12 6.63
N ASP A 408 33.06 -5.79 6.64
CA ASP A 408 31.96 -6.76 6.75
C ASP A 408 31.30 -7.03 5.39
N TYR A 409 30.72 -8.22 5.21
CA TYR A 409 30.18 -8.66 3.92
C TYR A 409 29.08 -9.71 4.10
N ASP A 410 27.94 -9.55 3.40
CA ASP A 410 26.80 -10.46 3.52
C ASP A 410 26.14 -10.80 2.16
N TYR A 411 25.15 -11.69 2.19
CA TYR A 411 24.27 -12.03 1.08
C TYR A 411 22.84 -11.55 1.33
N ALA A 412 22.20 -10.95 0.32
CA ALA A 412 20.77 -10.65 0.39
C ALA A 412 20.00 -10.95 -0.91
N ASP A 413 18.68 -10.89 -0.78
CA ASP A 413 17.66 -11.11 -1.81
C ASP A 413 16.68 -9.92 -1.79
N GLY A 414 16.38 -9.33 -2.94
CA GLY A 414 15.40 -8.25 -3.09
C GLY A 414 15.61 -7.38 -4.34
N THR A 415 14.54 -6.73 -4.81
CA THR A 415 14.61 -5.65 -5.81
C THR A 415 15.46 -4.47 -5.33
N SER A 416 15.63 -4.34 -4.01
CA SER A 416 16.58 -3.42 -3.36
C SER A 416 18.02 -3.57 -3.85
N PHE A 417 18.43 -4.75 -4.32
CA PHE A 417 19.76 -5.02 -4.87
C PHE A 417 19.76 -5.07 -6.40
N ALA A 418 18.59 -5.19 -7.03
CA ALA A 418 18.43 -5.05 -8.47
C ALA A 418 18.52 -3.58 -8.92
N ALA A 419 17.86 -2.65 -8.22
CA ALA A 419 17.94 -1.22 -8.48
C ALA A 419 19.38 -0.67 -8.54
N PRO A 420 20.28 -0.93 -7.56
CA PRO A 420 21.66 -0.42 -7.60
C PRO A 420 22.52 -0.99 -8.74
N HIS A 421 22.24 -2.19 -9.26
CA HIS A 421 22.91 -2.65 -10.48
C HIS A 421 22.56 -1.72 -11.66
N VAL A 422 21.29 -1.31 -11.80
CA VAL A 422 20.85 -0.39 -12.85
C VAL A 422 21.36 1.04 -12.61
N SER A 423 21.37 1.51 -11.36
CA SER A 423 22.01 2.79 -10.98
C SER A 423 23.48 2.81 -11.38
N GLY A 424 24.21 1.71 -11.17
CA GLY A 424 25.59 1.56 -11.62
C GLY A 424 25.75 1.59 -13.14
N VAL A 425 24.85 0.96 -13.90
CA VAL A 425 24.84 1.05 -15.38
C VAL A 425 24.57 2.49 -15.83
N ALA A 426 23.67 3.22 -15.16
CA ALA A 426 23.43 4.63 -15.43
C ALA A 426 24.67 5.51 -15.17
N VAL A 427 25.50 5.19 -14.16
CA VAL A 427 26.81 5.85 -13.95
C VAL A 427 27.77 5.58 -15.11
N LEU A 428 27.86 4.35 -15.61
CA LEU A 428 28.70 4.03 -16.77
C LEU A 428 28.24 4.82 -18.01
N LEU A 429 26.93 4.87 -18.26
CA LEU A 429 26.35 5.66 -19.36
C LEU A 429 26.66 7.15 -19.21
N LYS A 430 26.40 7.76 -18.05
CA LYS A 430 26.64 9.18 -17.77
C LYS A 430 28.12 9.56 -17.85
N ALA A 431 29.04 8.62 -17.56
CA ALA A 431 30.47 8.81 -17.76
C ALA A 431 30.91 8.86 -19.24
N VAL A 432 30.15 8.26 -20.16
CA VAL A 432 30.39 8.33 -21.62
C VAL A 432 29.59 9.46 -22.28
N PHE A 433 28.36 9.67 -21.81
CA PHE A 433 27.38 10.65 -22.31
C PHE A 433 27.02 11.65 -21.19
N PRO A 434 27.93 12.55 -20.79
CA PRO A 434 27.71 13.46 -19.66
C PRO A 434 26.53 14.43 -19.89
N ASP A 435 26.27 14.80 -21.14
CA ASP A 435 25.17 15.70 -21.51
C ASP A 435 23.78 15.01 -21.53
N ALA A 436 23.72 13.67 -21.48
CA ALA A 436 22.48 12.93 -21.61
C ALA A 436 21.50 13.21 -20.45
N LEU A 437 20.24 13.42 -20.82
CA LEU A 437 19.09 13.59 -19.94
C LEU A 437 18.71 12.26 -19.26
N ALA A 438 18.09 12.32 -18.08
CA ALA A 438 17.57 11.13 -17.40
C ALA A 438 16.69 10.23 -18.31
N THR A 439 15.88 10.83 -19.18
CA THR A 439 15.02 10.11 -20.14
C THR A 439 15.84 9.37 -21.21
N GLU A 440 16.95 9.95 -21.69
CA GLU A 440 17.87 9.29 -22.62
C GLU A 440 18.61 8.15 -21.92
N LEU A 441 19.10 8.36 -20.69
CA LEU A 441 19.73 7.31 -19.86
C LEU A 441 18.76 6.13 -19.65
N LYS A 442 17.51 6.41 -19.27
CA LYS A 442 16.45 5.39 -19.15
C LYS A 442 16.27 4.66 -20.48
N GLN A 443 16.06 5.39 -21.59
CA GLN A 443 15.78 4.79 -22.89
C GLN A 443 16.93 3.90 -23.37
N MET A 444 18.20 4.32 -23.19
CA MET A 444 19.37 3.49 -23.50
C MET A 444 19.38 2.17 -22.72
N ILE A 445 19.02 2.20 -21.43
CA ILE A 445 18.92 1.00 -20.58
C ILE A 445 17.78 0.07 -21.02
N LEU A 446 16.66 0.63 -21.51
CA LEU A 446 15.49 -0.16 -21.93
C LEU A 446 15.65 -0.75 -23.33
N ASP A 447 16.24 -0.03 -24.28
CA ASP A 447 16.44 -0.50 -25.66
C ASP A 447 17.59 -1.51 -25.78
N SER A 448 18.56 -1.48 -24.86
CA SER A 448 19.62 -2.50 -24.73
C SER A 448 19.21 -3.74 -23.94
N ALA A 449 17.97 -3.81 -23.45
CA ALA A 449 17.52 -4.90 -22.58
C ALA A 449 17.53 -6.26 -23.30
N VAL A 450 18.27 -7.23 -22.74
CA VAL A 450 18.36 -8.59 -23.30
C VAL A 450 17.08 -9.36 -22.99
N GLN A 451 16.20 -9.48 -23.98
CA GLN A 451 14.89 -10.14 -23.85
C GLN A 451 15.00 -11.63 -23.51
N LYS A 452 14.16 -12.11 -22.58
CA LYS A 452 14.08 -13.53 -22.20
C LYS A 452 12.63 -13.99 -22.08
N ASP A 453 12.35 -15.23 -22.49
CA ASP A 453 11.01 -15.85 -22.38
C ASP A 453 10.45 -15.84 -20.94
N ALA A 454 11.32 -15.87 -19.92
CA ALA A 454 10.93 -15.85 -18.49
C ALA A 454 10.33 -14.51 -18.02
N TYR A 455 10.61 -13.42 -18.74
CA TYR A 455 10.20 -12.05 -18.45
C TYR A 455 9.06 -11.56 -19.36
N ALA A 456 8.68 -12.34 -20.38
CA ALA A 456 7.67 -11.97 -21.36
C ALA A 456 6.30 -11.66 -20.71
N ASN A 457 5.78 -10.46 -20.96
CA ASN A 457 4.54 -9.91 -20.34
C ASN A 457 4.61 -9.70 -18.81
N LYS A 458 5.82 -9.55 -18.24
CA LYS A 458 6.03 -9.21 -16.82
C LYS A 458 6.68 -7.85 -16.58
N MET A 459 7.17 -7.20 -17.64
CA MET A 459 7.81 -5.87 -17.62
C MET A 459 7.72 -5.27 -19.03
N VAL A 460 7.93 -3.96 -19.16
CA VAL A 460 7.84 -3.21 -20.43
C VAL A 460 8.78 -3.79 -21.48
N THR A 461 10.05 -3.98 -21.13
CA THR A 461 11.09 -4.52 -22.03
C THR A 461 10.95 -6.01 -22.32
N GLY A 462 10.38 -6.78 -21.38
CA GLY A 462 10.49 -8.24 -21.36
C GLY A 462 11.95 -8.75 -21.27
N GLY A 463 12.85 -7.94 -20.72
CA GLY A 463 14.30 -8.18 -20.72
C GLY A 463 14.99 -7.84 -19.41
N ARG A 464 16.25 -8.24 -19.31
CA ARG A 464 17.18 -7.83 -18.24
C ARG A 464 18.09 -6.69 -18.72
N VAL A 465 18.62 -5.91 -17.78
CA VAL A 465 19.68 -4.94 -18.05
C VAL A 465 20.96 -5.62 -18.55
N ASN A 466 21.68 -4.93 -19.45
CA ASN A 466 23.03 -5.29 -19.90
C ASN A 466 23.87 -4.01 -19.97
N ALA A 467 24.95 -3.97 -19.18
CA ALA A 467 25.84 -2.82 -19.05
C ALA A 467 26.64 -2.55 -20.34
N PHE A 468 27.07 -3.61 -21.03
CA PHE A 468 27.85 -3.51 -22.26
C PHE A 468 27.00 -3.07 -23.44
N ASP A 469 25.84 -3.70 -23.64
CA ASP A 469 24.93 -3.36 -24.74
C ASP A 469 24.37 -1.93 -24.58
N ALA A 470 24.12 -1.47 -23.36
CA ALA A 470 23.72 -0.08 -23.10
C ALA A 470 24.76 0.94 -23.58
N LEU A 471 26.05 0.62 -23.44
CA LEU A 471 27.17 1.45 -23.92
C LEU A 471 27.41 1.34 -25.44
N GLN A 472 26.67 0.49 -26.17
CA GLN A 472 26.73 0.40 -27.64
C GLN A 472 25.65 1.23 -28.36
N VAL A 473 24.74 1.89 -27.63
CA VAL A 473 23.68 2.71 -28.27
C VAL A 473 24.33 3.93 -28.93
N GLU A 474 24.12 4.10 -30.24
CA GLU A 474 24.52 5.29 -31.00
C GLU A 474 23.33 6.29 -31.06
N PRO A 475 23.60 7.61 -31.19
CA PRO A 475 22.60 8.64 -31.46
C PRO A 475 21.64 8.26 -32.59
N ASP A 476 20.32 8.38 -32.36
CA ASP A 476 19.30 7.83 -33.27
C ASP A 476 18.85 8.84 -34.35
N GLY A 477 19.25 10.10 -34.21
CA GLY A 477 18.92 11.19 -35.12
C GLY A 477 17.58 11.85 -34.86
N ILE A 478 16.89 11.53 -33.76
CA ILE A 478 15.83 12.33 -33.14
C ILE A 478 16.52 13.37 -32.23
N MET A 479 15.80 14.42 -31.80
CA MET A 479 16.34 15.37 -30.84
C MET A 479 15.48 15.35 -29.58
N GLU A 480 16.12 15.34 -28.43
CA GLU A 480 15.49 15.46 -27.12
C GLU A 480 15.56 16.90 -26.66
N VAL A 481 14.55 17.34 -25.90
CA VAL A 481 14.37 18.74 -25.51
C VAL A 481 13.93 18.83 -24.07
N SER A 482 14.79 19.34 -23.19
CA SER A 482 14.45 19.69 -21.81
C SER A 482 14.43 21.21 -21.62
N VAL A 483 13.74 21.67 -20.56
CA VAL A 483 13.39 23.08 -20.38
C VAL A 483 13.49 23.47 -18.91
N ASN A 484 14.25 24.51 -18.61
CA ASN A 484 14.41 25.05 -17.25
C ASN A 484 14.05 26.55 -17.22
N PRO A 485 13.14 27.01 -16.34
CA PRO A 485 12.39 26.21 -15.37
C PRO A 485 11.31 25.33 -16.02
N PRO A 486 10.91 24.22 -15.40
CA PRO A 486 10.02 23.21 -15.99
C PRO A 486 8.60 23.73 -16.22
N SER A 487 7.86 23.10 -17.15
CA SER A 487 6.43 23.38 -17.35
C SER A 487 5.64 23.22 -16.04
N GLY A 488 4.76 24.18 -15.76
CA GLY A 488 4.06 24.35 -14.48
C GLY A 488 4.66 25.44 -13.59
N SER A 489 5.88 25.92 -13.90
CA SER A 489 6.56 26.94 -13.09
C SER A 489 5.87 28.30 -13.10
N VAL A 490 6.09 29.05 -12.02
CA VAL A 490 5.62 30.42 -11.86
C VAL A 490 6.74 31.38 -12.23
N LEU A 491 6.44 32.41 -13.01
CA LEU A 491 7.40 33.42 -13.47
C LEU A 491 6.88 34.83 -13.17
N LEU A 492 7.79 35.76 -12.87
CA LEU A 492 7.47 37.18 -12.75
C LEU A 492 7.12 37.81 -14.10
N THR A 493 6.07 38.62 -14.12
CA THR A 493 5.67 39.37 -15.31
C THR A 493 6.44 40.69 -15.41
N GLY A 494 6.94 41.01 -16.61
CA GLY A 494 7.64 42.26 -16.91
C GLY A 494 9.09 42.34 -16.40
N GLU A 495 9.52 41.46 -15.50
CA GLU A 495 10.90 41.33 -15.03
C GLU A 495 11.70 40.34 -15.89
N ALA A 496 13.01 40.58 -16.04
CA ALA A 496 13.89 39.72 -16.84
C ALA A 496 14.26 38.46 -16.05
N GLN A 497 14.03 37.29 -16.64
CA GLN A 497 14.36 35.99 -16.05
C GLN A 497 15.07 35.11 -17.08
N ALA A 498 15.92 34.22 -16.57
CA ALA A 498 16.50 33.16 -17.39
C ALA A 498 15.42 32.11 -17.68
N PHE A 499 15.37 31.67 -18.94
CA PHE A 499 14.58 30.53 -19.40
C PHE A 499 15.45 29.83 -20.44
N SER A 500 15.79 28.57 -20.20
CA SER A 500 16.70 27.79 -21.03
C SER A 500 16.04 26.54 -21.59
N VAL A 501 16.54 26.12 -22.75
CA VAL A 501 16.16 24.91 -23.47
C VAL A 501 17.43 24.15 -23.80
N ARG A 502 17.60 22.93 -23.30
CA ARG A 502 18.71 22.04 -23.69
C ARG A 502 18.25 21.14 -24.83
N VAL A 503 19.15 20.89 -25.80
CA VAL A 503 18.88 20.03 -26.96
C VAL A 503 19.97 18.97 -27.09
N THR A 504 19.57 17.70 -27.13
CA THR A 504 20.47 16.54 -27.18
C THR A 504 20.03 15.51 -28.24
N ASP A 505 20.93 14.58 -28.55
CA ASP A 505 20.70 13.25 -29.15
C ASP A 505 21.83 12.36 -28.57
N LEU A 506 21.68 11.98 -27.29
CA LEU A 506 22.71 11.45 -26.35
C LEU A 506 23.90 12.39 -26.06
N VAL A 507 24.19 13.32 -26.95
CA VAL A 507 25.19 14.39 -26.82
C VAL A 507 24.56 15.74 -27.13
N GLY A 508 25.10 16.82 -26.57
CA GLY A 508 24.60 18.18 -26.85
C GLY A 508 24.64 18.53 -28.35
N ILE A 509 23.57 19.13 -28.87
CA ILE A 509 23.46 19.63 -30.24
C ILE A 509 23.57 21.17 -30.25
N PRO A 510 24.77 21.76 -30.31
CA PRO A 510 24.98 23.21 -30.18
C PRO A 510 24.67 24.01 -31.44
N ASP A 511 24.32 23.37 -32.56
CA ASP A 511 23.96 24.02 -33.83
C ASP A 511 22.49 23.87 -34.24
N ALA A 512 21.64 23.39 -33.32
CA ALA A 512 20.18 23.47 -33.45
C ALA A 512 19.68 24.93 -33.43
N GLU A 513 18.55 25.19 -34.09
CA GLU A 513 17.82 26.45 -34.04
C GLU A 513 16.58 26.30 -33.15
N VAL A 514 16.62 26.88 -31.95
CA VAL A 514 15.51 26.87 -30.99
C VAL A 514 14.68 28.15 -31.12
N LYS A 515 13.35 28.00 -31.29
CA LYS A 515 12.38 29.10 -31.28
C LYS A 515 11.32 28.87 -30.22
N VAL A 516 11.04 29.88 -29.41
CA VAL A 516 9.96 29.83 -28.41
C VAL A 516 8.92 30.90 -28.71
N LEU A 517 7.65 30.49 -28.73
CA LEU A 517 6.52 31.26 -29.27
C LEU A 517 5.33 31.20 -28.32
N SER A 518 4.80 32.35 -27.90
CA SER A 518 3.51 32.40 -27.20
C SER A 518 2.33 32.21 -28.16
N ALA A 519 1.15 31.87 -27.63
CA ALA A 519 -0.07 31.64 -28.40
C ALA A 519 -0.55 32.84 -29.26
N ASP A 520 -0.10 34.06 -28.96
CA ASP A 520 -0.36 35.27 -29.77
C ASP A 520 0.65 35.51 -30.91
N GLY A 521 1.70 34.69 -30.99
CA GLY A 521 2.76 34.76 -31.99
C GLY A 521 3.95 35.64 -31.61
N THR A 522 4.09 36.05 -30.34
CA THR A 522 5.33 36.70 -29.86
C THR A 522 6.46 35.68 -29.78
N GLU A 523 7.63 36.03 -30.32
CA GLU A 523 8.83 35.17 -30.38
C GLU A 523 9.85 35.60 -29.33
N TYR A 524 10.32 34.64 -28.54
CA TYR A 524 11.34 34.80 -27.51
C TYR A 524 12.66 34.26 -28.05
N PRO A 525 13.67 35.11 -28.30
CA PRO A 525 14.92 34.69 -28.92
C PRO A 525 15.80 33.94 -27.91
N MET A 526 16.09 32.68 -28.23
CA MET A 526 17.02 31.84 -27.48
C MET A 526 18.44 32.02 -28.02
N LEU A 527 19.44 32.13 -27.14
CA LEU A 527 20.84 32.32 -27.49
C LEU A 527 21.70 31.20 -26.89
N ASN A 528 22.72 30.78 -27.63
CA ASN A 528 23.73 29.80 -27.21
C ASN A 528 25.08 30.39 -27.64
N ASP A 529 25.49 31.45 -26.95
CA ASP A 529 26.62 32.32 -27.31
C ASP A 529 27.52 32.71 -26.12
N GLY A 530 27.24 32.22 -24.92
CA GLY A 530 27.99 32.48 -23.68
C GLY A 530 27.89 33.92 -23.19
N THR A 531 26.84 34.66 -23.60
CA THR A 531 26.52 35.98 -23.07
C THR A 531 25.40 35.86 -22.03
N PRO A 532 25.64 36.25 -20.76
CA PRO A 532 24.65 36.13 -19.69
C PRO A 532 23.24 36.63 -20.07
N PRO A 533 22.19 35.87 -19.74
CA PRO A 533 22.17 34.72 -18.82
C PRO A 533 22.71 33.40 -19.40
N ASP A 534 23.08 33.35 -20.67
CA ASP A 534 23.69 32.17 -21.26
C ASP A 534 25.14 31.99 -20.73
N GLU A 535 25.44 30.84 -20.11
CA GLU A 535 26.68 30.66 -19.34
C GLU A 535 27.87 30.25 -20.21
N ALA A 536 27.66 29.35 -21.18
CA ALA A 536 28.71 28.81 -22.03
C ALA A 536 28.31 28.82 -23.52
N ALA A 537 29.26 29.21 -24.38
CA ALA A 537 29.01 29.28 -25.82
C ALA A 537 29.19 27.92 -26.48
N GLY A 538 28.11 27.35 -27.01
CA GLY A 538 28.10 26.10 -27.75
C GLY A 538 28.03 24.85 -26.88
N ASP A 539 27.33 24.91 -25.74
CA ASP A 539 27.09 23.79 -24.80
C ASP A 539 25.75 23.06 -25.02
N ALA A 540 25.02 23.46 -26.07
CA ALA A 540 23.66 23.02 -26.42
C ALA A 540 22.56 23.41 -25.42
N VAL A 541 22.84 24.32 -24.49
CA VAL A 541 21.84 25.07 -23.74
C VAL A 541 21.54 26.36 -24.52
N TYR A 542 20.26 26.67 -24.67
CA TYR A 542 19.78 27.84 -25.40
C TYR A 542 18.97 28.69 -24.44
N THR A 543 19.48 29.86 -24.08
CA THR A 543 18.97 30.69 -22.99
C THR A 543 18.34 32.00 -23.50
N PHE A 544 17.18 32.37 -22.95
CA PHE A 544 16.55 33.67 -23.08
C PHE A 544 16.77 34.48 -21.80
N GLY A 545 17.06 35.78 -21.95
CA GLY A 545 17.30 36.72 -20.84
C GLY A 545 16.47 37.99 -20.89
N GLY A 546 15.26 37.91 -21.43
CA GLY A 546 14.31 39.02 -21.47
C GLY A 546 13.17 38.87 -20.47
N SER A 547 12.17 39.74 -20.58
CA SER A 547 10.95 39.67 -19.78
C SER A 547 9.75 39.15 -20.57
N ILE A 548 8.94 38.31 -19.92
CA ILE A 548 7.65 37.85 -20.44
C ILE A 548 6.57 38.75 -19.82
N SER A 549 5.57 39.17 -20.60
CA SER A 549 4.50 40.08 -20.14
C SER A 549 3.13 39.41 -20.23
N GLY A 550 2.35 39.48 -19.16
CA GLY A 550 1.02 38.88 -19.06
C GLY A 550 0.58 38.67 -17.60
N LEU A 551 -0.59 38.06 -17.37
CA LEU A 551 -1.02 37.60 -16.05
C LEU A 551 -1.81 36.30 -16.18
N GLY A 552 -1.61 35.38 -15.24
CA GLY A 552 -2.13 34.02 -15.33
C GLY A 552 -1.35 33.16 -16.33
N ASP A 553 -1.94 32.05 -16.75
CA ASP A 553 -1.22 31.02 -17.50
C ASP A 553 -0.88 31.47 -18.94
N ILE A 554 0.39 31.32 -19.31
CA ILE A 554 0.90 31.48 -20.66
C ILE A 554 1.35 30.11 -21.20
N LEU A 555 0.86 29.75 -22.38
CA LEU A 555 1.35 28.61 -23.15
C LEU A 555 2.47 29.09 -24.08
N LEU A 556 3.66 28.54 -23.91
CA LEU A 556 4.80 28.73 -24.81
C LEU A 556 5.03 27.44 -25.61
N LYS A 557 5.08 27.57 -26.92
CA LYS A 557 5.43 26.51 -27.85
C LYS A 557 6.91 26.61 -28.20
N ILE A 558 7.63 25.52 -28.01
CA ILE A 558 9.05 25.38 -28.32
C ILE A 558 9.17 24.59 -29.62
N LEU A 559 9.87 25.14 -30.59
CA LEU A 559 10.17 24.51 -31.87
C LEU A 559 11.69 24.44 -32.03
N VAL A 560 12.21 23.22 -32.09
CA VAL A 560 13.64 22.96 -32.32
C VAL A 560 13.82 22.41 -33.73
N THR A 561 14.73 22.99 -34.49
CA THR A 561 15.02 22.55 -35.87
C THR A 561 16.52 22.44 -36.11
N HIS A 562 16.95 21.33 -36.70
CA HIS A 562 18.32 21.09 -37.14
C HIS A 562 18.32 20.76 -38.65
N PRO A 563 19.40 21.04 -39.43
CA PRO A 563 19.41 20.78 -40.87
C PRO A 563 19.26 19.31 -41.27
N ASP A 564 19.76 18.39 -40.45
CA ASP A 564 19.89 16.97 -40.79
C ASP A 564 18.98 16.04 -39.93
N MET A 565 18.36 16.55 -38.86
CA MET A 565 17.43 15.81 -37.98
C MET A 565 15.95 16.27 -38.12
N PRO A 566 14.96 15.45 -37.74
CA PRO A 566 13.55 15.84 -37.69
C PRO A 566 13.31 17.00 -36.72
N SER A 567 12.43 17.94 -37.07
CA SER A 567 12.05 19.04 -36.17
C SER A 567 11.20 18.57 -35.00
N VAL A 568 11.49 19.07 -33.80
CA VAL A 568 10.78 18.75 -32.57
C VAL A 568 9.89 19.91 -32.15
N GLU A 569 8.69 19.59 -31.67
CA GLU A 569 7.73 20.55 -31.16
C GLU A 569 7.24 20.10 -29.77
N THR A 570 7.52 20.92 -28.75
CA THR A 570 7.01 20.72 -27.39
C THR A 570 6.32 21.99 -26.88
N GLN A 571 5.64 21.90 -25.74
CA GLN A 571 4.88 23.00 -25.15
C GLN A 571 5.10 23.03 -23.65
N VAL A 572 5.31 24.24 -23.11
CA VAL A 572 5.39 24.49 -21.67
C VAL A 572 4.34 25.52 -21.26
N ILE A 573 3.79 25.34 -20.07
CA ILE A 573 2.83 26.27 -19.45
C ILE A 573 3.53 26.94 -18.28
N TYR A 574 3.44 28.27 -18.17
CA TYR A 574 3.89 29.00 -16.99
C TYR A 574 2.78 29.88 -16.44
N THR A 575 2.70 30.04 -15.12
CA THR A 575 1.80 31.03 -14.51
C THR A 575 2.55 32.34 -14.31
N LEU A 576 2.11 33.41 -15.00
CA LEU A 576 2.70 34.74 -14.85
C LEU A 576 2.06 35.51 -13.68
N VAL A 577 2.88 35.97 -12.73
CA VAL A 577 2.46 36.74 -11.55
C VAL A 577 3.15 38.11 -11.49
N GLU A 578 2.52 39.11 -10.87
CA GLU A 578 3.23 40.34 -10.48
C GLU A 578 4.06 40.06 -9.22
N ARG A 579 5.22 40.72 -9.06
CA ARG A 579 5.89 40.78 -7.76
C ARG A 579 4.90 41.34 -6.73
N PRO A 580 4.78 40.75 -5.52
CA PRO A 580 3.80 41.19 -4.54
C PRO A 580 3.98 42.67 -4.18
N LYS A 581 2.87 43.41 -4.04
CA LYS A 581 2.94 44.86 -3.78
C LYS A 581 3.29 45.21 -2.33
N ASN A 582 3.10 44.27 -1.43
CA ASN A 582 3.31 44.42 0.00
C ASN A 582 4.54 43.63 0.49
N ASN A 583 5.51 43.50 -0.41
CA ASN A 583 6.83 42.92 -0.22
C ASN A 583 7.67 43.66 0.82
N ASN A 584 7.52 44.98 0.90
CA ASN A 584 8.29 45.82 1.81
C ASN A 584 7.43 46.24 3.01
N PHE A 585 8.00 46.27 4.20
CA PHE A 585 7.39 46.69 5.45
C PHE A 585 6.86 48.13 5.40
N GLU A 586 7.58 49.05 4.73
CA GLU A 586 7.10 50.42 4.49
C GLU A 586 5.90 50.48 3.53
N GLU A 587 5.74 49.48 2.66
CA GLU A 587 4.67 49.37 1.65
C GLU A 587 3.57 48.36 2.03
N ALA A 588 3.57 47.89 3.29
CA ALA A 588 2.60 46.96 3.84
C ALA A 588 1.14 47.29 3.46
N GLU A 589 0.41 46.29 2.97
CA GLU A 589 -0.96 46.51 2.46
C GLU A 589 -1.90 46.93 3.59
N LYS A 590 -2.65 48.01 3.36
CA LYS A 590 -3.54 48.59 4.39
C LYS A 590 -4.86 47.83 4.44
N VAL A 591 -5.12 47.24 5.60
CA VAL A 591 -6.32 46.47 5.91
C VAL A 591 -7.38 47.40 6.51
N GLU A 592 -8.60 47.36 5.98
CA GLU A 592 -9.74 48.10 6.53
C GLU A 592 -9.98 47.72 8.02
N PRO A 593 -10.49 48.63 8.88
CA PRO A 593 -10.69 48.36 10.31
C PRO A 593 -11.58 47.14 10.61
N SER A 594 -12.43 46.74 9.66
CA SER A 594 -13.27 45.54 9.71
C SER A 594 -12.53 44.22 9.47
N GLY A 595 -11.24 44.26 9.13
CA GLY A 595 -10.51 43.10 8.61
C GLY A 595 -10.91 42.76 7.16
N GLY A 596 -10.47 41.58 6.70
CA GLY A 596 -10.68 41.11 5.33
C GLY A 596 -10.07 39.73 5.06
N VAL A 597 -10.21 39.27 3.82
CA VAL A 597 -9.51 38.09 3.28
C VAL A 597 -8.72 38.54 2.07
N PHE A 598 -7.44 38.18 2.04
CA PHE A 598 -6.46 38.58 1.06
C PHE A 598 -5.91 37.32 0.40
N THR A 599 -5.97 37.26 -0.93
CA THR A 599 -5.42 36.15 -1.73
C THR A 599 -4.39 36.71 -2.68
N THR A 600 -3.14 36.27 -2.54
CA THR A 600 -1.99 36.72 -3.34
C THR A 600 -1.10 35.54 -3.67
N TYR A 601 -0.05 35.79 -4.43
CA TYR A 601 1.13 34.93 -4.45
C TYR A 601 2.18 35.55 -3.51
N SER A 602 2.95 34.73 -2.80
CA SER A 602 4.10 35.18 -2.01
C SER A 602 5.44 34.92 -2.68
N LYS A 603 5.54 33.92 -3.57
CA LYS A 603 6.77 33.61 -4.30
C LYS A 603 7.35 34.86 -4.96
N PHE A 604 8.67 35.00 -4.87
CA PHE A 604 9.43 36.20 -5.26
C PHE A 604 9.20 37.40 -4.34
N ALA A 605 8.92 37.14 -3.06
CA ALA A 605 9.01 38.18 -2.05
C ALA A 605 10.38 38.16 -1.34
N ASP A 606 10.92 39.34 -1.08
CA ASP A 606 12.27 39.55 -0.59
C ASP A 606 12.25 39.72 0.94
N LEU A 607 13.16 39.06 1.66
CA LEU A 607 13.38 39.29 3.10
C LEU A 607 14.16 40.61 3.31
N GLU A 608 13.68 41.51 4.18
CA GLU A 608 14.31 42.83 4.36
C GLU A 608 15.47 42.84 5.38
N GLU A 609 16.48 43.69 5.13
CA GLU A 609 17.61 43.86 6.06
C GLU A 609 17.14 44.43 7.42
N GLY A 610 17.21 43.60 8.46
CA GLY A 610 16.77 43.94 9.81
C GLY A 610 15.40 43.38 10.22
N GLU A 611 14.74 42.63 9.33
CA GLU A 611 13.49 41.94 9.62
C GLU A 611 13.64 40.93 10.79
N PRO A 612 12.71 40.87 11.76
CA PRO A 612 12.80 39.93 12.88
C PRO A 612 12.63 38.46 12.46
N LYS A 613 13.26 37.52 13.17
CA LYS A 613 12.96 36.08 13.01
C LYS A 613 11.55 35.75 13.49
N HIS A 614 10.62 35.55 12.56
CA HIS A 614 9.23 35.20 12.85
C HIS A 614 9.12 33.77 13.40
N ALA A 615 8.25 33.57 14.41
CA ALA A 615 8.05 32.28 15.10
C ALA A 615 9.33 31.62 15.69
N GLY A 616 10.45 32.34 15.73
CA GLY A 616 11.76 31.80 16.12
C GLY A 616 12.42 30.91 15.06
N VAL A 617 11.85 30.81 13.85
CA VAL A 617 12.40 30.00 12.75
C VAL A 617 13.70 30.64 12.23
N GLN A 618 14.67 29.80 11.88
CA GLN A 618 16.03 30.25 11.56
C GLN A 618 16.12 30.99 10.21
N ARG A 619 15.38 30.52 9.21
CA ARG A 619 15.28 31.05 7.85
C ARG A 619 13.80 31.26 7.56
N VAL A 620 13.43 32.45 7.12
CA VAL A 620 12.06 32.78 6.70
C VAL A 620 12.22 33.54 5.40
N GLY A 621 11.51 33.12 4.35
CA GLY A 621 11.52 33.80 3.06
C GLY A 621 10.15 34.28 2.64
N ASP A 622 10.08 34.86 1.45
CA ASP A 622 8.84 35.28 0.78
C ASP A 622 7.88 36.07 1.72
N THR A 623 8.44 37.00 2.51
CA THR A 623 7.74 37.74 3.57
C THR A 623 6.85 38.84 3.01
N LEU A 624 5.56 38.79 3.35
CA LEU A 624 4.56 39.79 2.95
C LEU A 624 3.94 40.47 4.16
N TRP A 625 3.81 41.80 4.09
CA TRP A 625 3.40 42.64 5.21
C TRP A 625 2.01 43.29 5.03
N TRP A 626 1.27 43.42 6.13
CA TRP A 626 -0.02 44.12 6.20
C TRP A 626 -0.06 45.08 7.40
N GLU A 627 -0.71 46.24 7.20
CA GLU A 627 -0.96 47.25 8.23
C GLU A 627 -2.45 47.25 8.60
N TRP A 628 -2.78 46.95 9.85
CA TRP A 628 -4.17 46.89 10.32
C TRP A 628 -4.40 47.71 11.59
N SER A 629 -5.49 48.49 11.63
CA SER A 629 -5.92 49.26 12.81
C SER A 629 -7.43 49.11 13.04
N PRO A 630 -7.90 48.39 14.07
CA PRO A 630 -9.33 48.24 14.34
C PRO A 630 -9.98 49.50 14.94
N ASP A 631 -11.25 49.71 14.62
CA ASP A 631 -12.09 50.75 15.24
C ASP A 631 -12.63 50.36 16.64
N THR A 632 -12.55 49.07 17.02
CA THR A 632 -13.10 48.53 18.27
C THR A 632 -12.13 47.56 18.95
N SER A 633 -11.98 47.66 20.28
CA SER A 633 -11.23 46.67 21.05
C SER A 633 -12.04 45.37 21.17
N GLY A 634 -11.41 44.23 20.88
CA GLY A 634 -12.07 42.92 20.90
C GLY A 634 -11.13 41.80 20.48
N PRO A 635 -11.57 40.53 20.57
CA PRO A 635 -10.83 39.41 20.00
C PRO A 635 -10.73 39.56 18.48
N VAL A 636 -9.61 39.13 17.90
CA VAL A 636 -9.40 38.98 16.45
C VAL A 636 -8.82 37.59 16.19
N VAL A 637 -9.24 36.96 15.10
CA VAL A 637 -8.59 35.78 14.53
C VAL A 637 -7.83 36.20 13.29
N ILE A 638 -6.58 35.76 13.17
CA ILE A 638 -5.77 35.89 11.95
C ILE A 638 -5.33 34.50 11.55
N ASP A 639 -5.57 34.10 10.30
CA ASP A 639 -5.24 32.75 9.82
C ASP A 639 -4.72 32.77 8.38
N THR A 640 -3.84 31.81 8.08
CA THR A 640 -3.28 31.56 6.74
C THR A 640 -3.95 30.36 6.05
N ALA A 641 -5.12 29.95 6.56
CA ALA A 641 -5.83 28.75 6.16
C ALA A 641 -6.18 28.79 4.66
N GLY A 642 -5.82 27.74 3.93
CA GLY A 642 -6.03 27.67 2.48
C GLY A 642 -4.86 28.12 1.61
N SER A 643 -3.72 28.50 2.21
CA SER A 643 -2.46 28.71 1.47
C SER A 643 -1.94 27.39 0.88
N GLY A 644 -1.09 27.49 -0.14
CA GLY A 644 -0.51 26.38 -0.90
C GLY A 644 0.91 25.98 -0.50
N TYR A 645 1.46 26.57 0.57
CA TYR A 645 2.80 26.32 1.11
C TYR A 645 2.76 26.40 2.65
N ASP A 646 3.88 26.08 3.31
CA ASP A 646 3.98 26.15 4.78
C ASP A 646 4.24 27.59 5.26
N THR A 647 3.30 28.15 6.01
CA THR A 647 3.21 29.58 6.31
C THR A 647 3.56 29.92 7.75
N ILE A 648 4.60 30.73 7.92
CA ILE A 648 4.89 31.40 9.18
C ILE A 648 4.07 32.68 9.27
N LEU A 649 3.29 32.83 10.34
CA LEU A 649 2.42 33.98 10.60
C LEU A 649 2.87 34.69 11.88
N ALA A 650 3.15 36.00 11.81
CA ALA A 650 3.48 36.80 12.99
C ALA A 650 2.76 38.15 13.02
N VAL A 651 2.55 38.67 14.24
CA VAL A 651 1.87 39.94 14.51
C VAL A 651 2.67 40.78 15.47
N TYR A 652 2.95 42.02 15.09
CA TYR A 652 3.75 42.98 15.85
C TYR A 652 2.98 44.29 16.07
N GLN A 653 3.40 45.07 17.07
CA GLN A 653 3.09 46.49 17.22
C GLN A 653 4.35 47.31 17.01
N GLY A 654 4.29 48.34 16.17
CA GLY A 654 5.41 49.23 15.86
C GLY A 654 5.37 49.77 14.43
N ASN A 655 6.30 50.66 14.10
CA ASN A 655 6.38 51.32 12.78
C ASN A 655 7.78 51.26 12.14
N ASP A 656 8.70 50.51 12.74
CA ASP A 656 10.06 50.25 12.24
C ASP A 656 10.60 48.99 12.93
N PHE A 657 11.54 48.28 12.31
CA PHE A 657 12.09 47.01 12.84
C PHE A 657 12.78 47.17 14.20
N GLU A 658 13.43 48.31 14.50
CA GLU A 658 14.08 48.55 15.79
C GLU A 658 13.09 48.67 16.97
N SER A 659 11.80 48.96 16.69
CA SER A 659 10.76 49.16 17.70
C SER A 659 9.60 48.16 17.65
N LEU A 660 9.65 47.14 16.78
CA LEU A 660 8.64 46.09 16.75
C LEU A 660 8.56 45.32 18.08
N VAL A 661 7.35 45.26 18.63
CA VAL A 661 7.00 44.44 19.79
C VAL A 661 6.09 43.33 19.32
N GLU A 662 6.53 42.08 19.45
CA GLU A 662 5.73 40.92 19.08
C GLU A 662 4.50 40.76 19.98
N ILE A 663 3.35 40.56 19.35
CA ILE A 663 2.06 40.24 20.01
C ILE A 663 1.83 38.72 20.01
N GLY A 664 2.27 38.06 18.96
CA GLY A 664 2.37 36.61 18.86
C GLY A 664 2.86 36.20 17.47
N SER A 665 3.45 35.01 17.39
CA SER A 665 3.86 34.38 16.15
C SER A 665 3.59 32.88 16.20
N VAL A 666 3.47 32.27 15.04
CA VAL A 666 3.19 30.86 14.86
C VAL A 666 3.73 30.37 13.53
N ASP A 667 4.19 29.15 13.53
CA ASP A 667 4.52 28.37 12.35
C ASP A 667 3.34 27.41 12.13
N GLN A 668 3.50 26.12 12.46
CA GLN A 668 2.42 25.15 12.40
C GLN A 668 1.48 25.15 13.62
N VAL A 669 0.21 24.79 13.41
CA VAL A 669 -0.77 24.52 14.49
C VAL A 669 -1.44 23.17 14.27
N GLU A 670 -1.45 22.32 15.30
CA GLU A 670 -2.11 21.00 15.28
C GLU A 670 -1.66 20.10 14.10
N GLY A 671 -0.40 20.22 13.67
CA GLY A 671 0.16 19.48 12.52
C GLY A 671 -0.31 19.99 11.15
N ARG A 672 -0.77 21.24 11.08
CA ARG A 672 -1.17 21.92 9.83
C ARG A 672 -0.13 22.96 9.46
N THR A 673 0.21 22.99 8.17
CA THR A 673 1.11 23.95 7.53
C THR A 673 0.53 25.37 7.38
N ALA A 674 -0.68 25.60 7.92
CA ALA A 674 -1.34 26.89 7.92
C ALA A 674 -1.58 27.35 9.36
N GLY A 675 -0.76 28.29 9.82
CA GLY A 675 -0.85 28.87 11.16
C GLY A 675 -2.07 29.78 11.36
N TYR A 676 -2.51 29.91 12.62
CA TYR A 676 -3.46 30.92 13.06
C TYR A 676 -3.08 31.53 14.43
N LEU A 677 -3.48 32.78 14.64
CA LEU A 677 -3.29 33.53 15.87
C LEU A 677 -4.61 34.12 16.36
N GLN A 678 -4.77 34.20 17.68
CA GLN A 678 -5.90 34.87 18.33
C GLN A 678 -5.42 35.76 19.48
N PHE A 679 -5.78 37.04 19.45
CA PHE A 679 -5.43 38.00 20.51
C PHE A 679 -6.53 39.07 20.68
N ILE A 680 -6.41 39.89 21.74
CA ILE A 680 -7.33 41.02 21.98
C ILE A 680 -6.72 42.30 21.39
N ALA A 681 -7.17 42.66 20.20
CA ALA A 681 -6.78 43.92 19.56
C ALA A 681 -7.41 45.13 20.27
N GLN A 682 -6.76 46.30 20.17
CA GLN A 682 -7.22 47.55 20.80
C GLN A 682 -7.61 48.60 19.76
N ALA A 683 -8.72 49.30 19.99
CA ALA A 683 -9.23 50.34 19.10
C ALA A 683 -8.20 51.46 18.87
N GLY A 684 -7.83 51.69 17.61
CA GLY A 684 -6.89 52.74 17.19
C GLY A 684 -5.42 52.41 17.38
N GLU A 685 -5.06 51.23 17.91
CA GLU A 685 -3.68 50.73 17.83
C GLU A 685 -3.39 50.16 16.44
N THR A 686 -2.14 50.22 16.00
CA THR A 686 -1.71 49.69 14.68
C THR A 686 -0.91 48.41 14.86
N TYR A 687 -1.30 47.38 14.11
CA TYR A 687 -0.66 46.08 14.07
C TYR A 687 0.00 45.88 12.70
N ARG A 688 1.22 45.36 12.71
CA ARG A 688 1.94 44.86 11.54
C ARG A 688 1.76 43.35 11.52
N ILE A 689 1.27 42.80 10.42
CA ILE A 689 1.03 41.37 10.25
C ILE A 689 1.93 40.91 9.12
N VAL A 690 2.71 39.86 9.35
CA VAL A 690 3.61 39.29 8.33
C VAL A 690 3.24 37.83 8.11
N VAL A 691 3.29 37.41 6.84
CA VAL A 691 3.29 36.00 6.46
C VAL A 691 4.50 35.73 5.59
N GLY A 692 5.34 34.79 6.00
CA GLY A 692 6.46 34.26 5.21
C GLY A 692 6.32 32.75 4.98
N SER A 693 7.27 32.17 4.26
CA SER A 693 7.43 30.71 4.09
C SER A 693 8.39 30.12 5.12
N TYR A 694 8.16 28.87 5.52
CA TYR A 694 9.06 28.12 6.41
C TYR A 694 10.48 27.90 5.83
N VAL A 695 10.59 27.88 4.50
CA VAL A 695 11.85 27.78 3.75
C VAL A 695 11.92 28.95 2.77
N GLU A 696 13.12 29.51 2.56
CA GLU A 696 13.36 30.55 1.55
C GLU A 696 13.01 30.06 0.13
N ASP A 697 12.58 30.98 -0.75
CA ASP A 697 12.15 30.76 -2.15
C ASP A 697 11.00 29.74 -2.39
N ARG A 698 10.36 29.28 -1.31
CA ARG A 698 9.26 28.29 -1.30
C ARG A 698 7.88 28.92 -1.06
N GLY A 699 7.77 30.23 -1.21
CA GLY A 699 6.50 30.93 -1.32
C GLY A 699 5.62 30.41 -2.46
N GLY A 700 4.32 30.70 -2.39
CA GLY A 700 3.31 30.12 -3.27
C GLY A 700 2.00 30.89 -3.21
N SER A 701 0.87 30.22 -3.44
CA SER A 701 -0.44 30.84 -3.24
C SER A 701 -0.69 31.09 -1.75
N LEU A 702 -0.90 32.34 -1.37
CA LEU A 702 -1.16 32.77 0.00
C LEU A 702 -2.62 33.20 0.15
N ARG A 703 -3.30 32.68 1.17
CA ARG A 703 -4.60 33.20 1.66
C ARG A 703 -4.45 33.65 3.11
N LEU A 704 -4.40 34.97 3.34
CA LEU A 704 -4.43 35.56 4.68
C LEU A 704 -5.86 36.03 5.01
N ARG A 705 -6.32 35.75 6.22
CA ARG A 705 -7.57 36.25 6.79
C ARG A 705 -7.31 37.02 8.07
N ILE A 706 -8.02 38.13 8.25
CA ILE A 706 -8.03 38.96 9.46
C ILE A 706 -9.50 39.20 9.81
N GLU A 707 -10.01 38.63 10.89
CA GLU A 707 -11.44 38.70 11.26
C GLU A 707 -11.66 39.17 12.71
N PRO A 708 -12.10 40.43 12.92
CA PRO A 708 -12.46 40.96 14.23
C PRO A 708 -13.74 40.32 14.76
N ASN A 709 -13.68 39.80 15.99
CA ASN A 709 -14.67 38.94 16.63
C ASN A 709 -14.86 37.58 15.92
N GLY A 710 -13.88 37.16 15.14
CA GLY A 710 -13.93 35.90 14.41
C GLY A 710 -13.87 34.67 15.29
N ILE A 711 -14.28 33.56 14.69
CA ILE A 711 -14.21 32.20 15.25
C ILE A 711 -13.38 31.31 14.32
N ILE A 712 -12.67 30.36 14.93
CA ILE A 712 -11.95 29.29 14.22
C ILE A 712 -12.98 28.26 13.77
N ASP A 713 -12.86 27.75 12.54
CA ASP A 713 -13.78 26.72 12.04
C ASP A 713 -13.31 25.31 12.35
N HIS A 714 -14.22 24.55 12.97
CA HIS A 714 -14.03 23.16 13.36
C HIS A 714 -15.16 22.27 12.82
N LEU A 715 -16.04 22.81 11.98
CA LEU A 715 -17.17 22.08 11.42
C LEU A 715 -16.81 21.55 10.02
N PRO A 716 -16.92 20.24 9.78
CA PRO A 716 -16.75 19.69 8.44
C PRO A 716 -17.72 20.26 7.40
N PRO A 717 -17.28 20.44 6.14
CA PRO A 717 -18.17 20.73 5.04
C PRO A 717 -19.10 19.54 4.75
N VAL A 718 -20.18 19.79 4.02
CA VAL A 718 -21.11 18.76 3.54
C VAL A 718 -20.90 18.55 2.05
N VAL A 719 -20.77 17.30 1.62
CA VAL A 719 -20.71 16.89 0.20
C VAL A 719 -21.91 16.00 -0.15
N LYS A 720 -22.36 16.03 -1.40
CA LYS A 720 -23.41 15.14 -1.90
C LYS A 720 -23.25 14.84 -3.38
N ILE A 721 -23.21 13.56 -3.75
CA ILE A 721 -23.30 13.09 -5.14
C ILE A 721 -24.77 13.20 -5.59
N THR A 722 -24.98 13.74 -6.79
CA THR A 722 -26.33 13.93 -7.37
C THR A 722 -26.52 13.23 -8.72
N SER A 723 -25.44 13.02 -9.46
CA SER A 723 -25.39 12.21 -10.67
C SER A 723 -24.08 11.42 -10.70
N PRO A 724 -24.07 10.12 -11.05
CA PRO A 724 -25.24 9.28 -11.24
C PRO A 724 -26.10 9.11 -9.97
N SER A 725 -27.31 8.59 -10.16
CA SER A 725 -28.14 8.13 -9.04
C SER A 725 -27.71 6.74 -8.58
N ASP A 726 -27.78 6.51 -7.27
CA ASP A 726 -27.50 5.23 -6.64
C ASP A 726 -28.31 4.06 -7.26
N GLY A 727 -27.63 2.96 -7.55
CA GLY A 727 -28.17 1.75 -8.18
C GLY A 727 -28.41 1.81 -9.69
N ILE A 728 -27.94 2.83 -10.41
CA ILE A 728 -28.07 2.90 -11.88
C ILE A 728 -27.12 1.92 -12.60
N ILE A 729 -27.46 1.57 -13.84
CA ILE A 729 -26.72 0.64 -14.70
C ILE A 729 -26.16 1.39 -15.92
N PHE A 730 -24.88 1.16 -16.26
CA PHE A 730 -24.15 1.83 -17.35
C PHE A 730 -23.49 0.84 -18.32
N GLU A 731 -23.47 1.14 -19.62
CA GLU A 731 -22.66 0.40 -20.61
C GLU A 731 -21.26 1.01 -20.82
N GLU A 732 -21.16 2.34 -20.65
CA GLU A 732 -19.96 3.13 -20.92
C GLU A 732 -18.89 2.94 -19.83
N ARG A 733 -17.60 3.02 -20.20
CA ARG A 733 -16.47 2.95 -19.25
C ARG A 733 -16.28 4.29 -18.54
N GLU A 734 -16.47 5.39 -19.25
CA GLU A 734 -16.25 6.76 -18.80
C GLU A 734 -17.59 7.39 -18.45
N ILE A 735 -17.72 8.01 -17.28
CA ILE A 735 -18.93 8.71 -16.84
C ILE A 735 -18.62 10.07 -16.21
N GLU A 736 -19.52 11.05 -16.39
CA GLU A 736 -19.49 12.29 -15.63
C GLU A 736 -20.20 12.08 -14.28
N ILE A 737 -19.46 12.32 -13.19
CA ILE A 737 -19.94 12.24 -11.81
C ILE A 737 -20.00 13.67 -11.29
N SER A 738 -21.15 14.08 -10.74
CA SER A 738 -21.39 15.44 -10.29
C SER A 738 -22.25 15.53 -9.04
N GLY A 739 -22.02 16.60 -8.30
CA GLY A 739 -22.65 16.83 -7.03
C GLY A 739 -22.57 18.28 -6.58
N TYR A 740 -22.90 18.49 -5.31
CA TYR A 740 -22.65 19.76 -4.65
C TYR A 740 -21.86 19.55 -3.36
N ALA A 741 -21.18 20.60 -2.92
CA ALA A 741 -20.60 20.69 -1.59
C ALA A 741 -20.82 22.10 -1.04
N PHE A 742 -20.96 22.23 0.29
CA PHE A 742 -21.10 23.52 0.94
C PHE A 742 -20.65 23.45 2.40
N ASP A 743 -20.18 24.56 2.94
CA ASP A 743 -19.91 24.68 4.36
C ASP A 743 -21.22 25.03 5.12
N PRO A 744 -21.62 24.25 6.15
CA PRO A 744 -22.82 24.55 6.94
C PRO A 744 -22.69 25.80 7.83
N ASN A 745 -21.48 26.29 8.08
CA ASN A 745 -21.22 27.57 8.74
C ASN A 745 -20.95 28.63 7.67
N PRO A 746 -21.80 29.67 7.50
CA PRO A 746 -21.59 30.71 6.49
C PRO A 746 -20.50 31.69 6.94
N SER A 747 -19.27 31.20 6.95
CA SER A 747 -18.02 31.94 7.14
C SER A 747 -17.28 32.04 5.80
N VAL A 748 -16.10 32.64 5.80
CA VAL A 748 -15.21 32.71 4.61
C VAL A 748 -14.37 31.43 4.40
N TYR A 749 -14.63 30.37 5.17
CA TYR A 749 -13.94 29.07 5.10
C TYR A 749 -14.65 28.07 4.17
N GLY A 750 -15.11 28.50 3.00
CA GLY A 750 -15.80 27.62 2.05
C GLY A 750 -15.00 26.37 1.62
N VAL A 751 -15.63 25.50 0.84
CA VAL A 751 -15.02 24.26 0.34
C VAL A 751 -13.73 24.57 -0.43
N LYS A 752 -12.59 24.04 0.04
CA LYS A 752 -11.29 24.14 -0.62
C LYS A 752 -11.20 23.20 -1.83
N GLU A 753 -11.58 21.94 -1.62
CA GLU A 753 -11.47 20.90 -2.65
C GLU A 753 -12.52 19.79 -2.44
N VAL A 754 -12.95 19.16 -3.53
CA VAL A 754 -13.78 17.95 -3.53
C VAL A 754 -13.01 16.81 -4.19
N PHE A 755 -12.93 15.70 -3.47
CA PHE A 755 -12.23 14.48 -3.83
C PHE A 755 -13.26 13.41 -4.20
N LEU A 756 -12.98 12.67 -5.26
CA LEU A 756 -13.76 11.51 -5.65
C LEU A 756 -12.89 10.25 -5.61
N ARG A 757 -13.45 9.14 -5.11
CA ARG A 757 -12.92 7.79 -5.33
C ARG A 757 -13.90 6.94 -6.12
N VAL A 758 -13.38 6.05 -6.94
CA VAL A 758 -14.12 4.97 -7.59
C VAL A 758 -13.42 3.67 -7.25
N ASN A 759 -14.12 2.72 -6.62
CA ASN A 759 -13.58 1.45 -6.13
C ASN A 759 -12.37 1.59 -5.19
N GLY A 760 -12.32 2.68 -4.41
CA GLY A 760 -11.20 3.01 -3.53
C GLY A 760 -10.09 3.85 -4.18
N GLU A 761 -9.95 3.84 -5.51
CA GLU A 761 -8.95 4.63 -6.25
C GLU A 761 -9.37 6.11 -6.34
N ARG A 762 -8.46 7.07 -6.13
CA ARG A 762 -8.75 8.50 -6.34
C ARG A 762 -8.86 8.78 -7.83
N VAL A 763 -9.98 9.38 -8.25
CA VAL A 763 -10.13 9.89 -9.62
C VAL A 763 -9.30 11.17 -9.76
N GLY A 764 -8.45 11.24 -10.78
CA GLY A 764 -7.38 12.25 -10.90
C GLY A 764 -7.86 13.71 -10.98
N GLY A 765 -7.00 14.61 -10.51
CA GLY A 765 -7.23 16.06 -10.46
C GLY A 765 -8.21 16.50 -9.36
N ALA A 766 -8.23 17.81 -9.08
CA ALA A 766 -9.32 18.41 -8.31
C ALA A 766 -10.60 18.46 -9.16
N ALA A 767 -11.77 18.22 -8.55
CA ALA A 767 -13.04 18.29 -9.26
C ALA A 767 -13.27 19.70 -9.88
N ARG A 768 -13.95 19.75 -11.03
CA ARG A 768 -14.28 21.02 -11.70
C ARG A 768 -15.34 21.76 -10.90
N GLY A 769 -14.90 22.75 -10.13
CA GLY A 769 -15.74 23.54 -9.22
C GLY A 769 -15.82 22.94 -7.83
N ILE A 770 -16.04 23.81 -6.83
CA ILE A 770 -16.01 23.47 -5.40
C ILE A 770 -17.41 23.42 -4.75
N GLU A 771 -18.34 24.29 -5.16
CA GLU A 771 -19.73 24.28 -4.66
C GLU A 771 -20.65 23.37 -5.48
N ASN A 772 -20.55 23.48 -6.81
CA ASN A 772 -21.12 22.54 -7.75
C ASN A 772 -19.92 21.93 -8.46
N TRP A 773 -19.72 20.63 -8.28
CA TRP A 773 -18.51 19.94 -8.67
C TRP A 773 -18.83 18.87 -9.70
N SER A 774 -17.94 18.68 -10.68
CA SER A 774 -18.00 17.55 -11.61
C SER A 774 -16.62 16.99 -11.93
N VAL A 775 -16.56 15.68 -12.15
CA VAL A 775 -15.33 14.95 -12.47
C VAL A 775 -15.66 13.74 -13.36
N THR A 776 -14.75 13.40 -14.26
CA THR A 776 -14.88 12.22 -15.12
C THR A 776 -14.30 11.00 -14.40
N GLY A 777 -15.14 10.01 -14.07
CA GLY A 777 -14.72 8.75 -13.48
C GLY A 777 -14.70 7.59 -14.48
N TYR A 778 -13.87 6.59 -14.22
CA TYR A 778 -13.79 5.36 -15.02
C TYR A 778 -14.31 4.16 -14.22
N LEU A 779 -15.15 3.35 -14.85
CA LEU A 779 -15.80 2.20 -14.24
C LEU A 779 -15.22 0.88 -14.76
N VAL A 780 -14.92 -0.05 -13.85
CA VAL A 780 -14.63 -1.45 -14.20
C VAL A 780 -15.94 -2.19 -14.51
N PRO A 781 -15.94 -3.30 -15.26
CA PRO A 781 -17.14 -4.12 -15.40
C PRO A 781 -17.65 -4.62 -14.04
N GLY A 782 -18.98 -4.61 -13.83
CA GLY A 782 -19.61 -5.06 -12.58
C GLY A 782 -19.97 -3.94 -11.60
N LEU A 783 -20.12 -4.30 -10.32
CA LEU A 783 -20.43 -3.35 -9.25
C LEU A 783 -19.27 -2.39 -9.01
N ASN A 784 -19.54 -1.09 -9.09
CA ASN A 784 -18.60 -0.03 -8.76
C ASN A 784 -19.11 0.76 -7.56
N GLU A 785 -18.23 1.05 -6.61
CA GLU A 785 -18.46 1.96 -5.49
C GLU A 785 -17.94 3.35 -5.86
N ILE A 786 -18.71 4.40 -5.60
CA ILE A 786 -18.29 5.78 -5.84
C ILE A 786 -18.44 6.55 -4.52
N GLU A 787 -17.36 7.21 -4.12
CA GLU A 787 -17.28 8.01 -2.90
C GLU A 787 -16.90 9.45 -3.21
N ALA A 788 -17.59 10.41 -2.59
CA ALA A 788 -17.20 11.82 -2.60
C ALA A 788 -16.89 12.29 -1.17
N SER A 789 -15.82 13.06 -1.04
CA SER A 789 -15.46 13.77 0.20
C SER A 789 -15.06 15.21 -0.13
N ALA A 790 -15.27 16.13 0.79
CA ALA A 790 -14.87 17.54 0.63
C ALA A 790 -13.98 17.96 1.80
N ILE A 791 -13.09 18.92 1.56
CA ILE A 791 -12.26 19.55 2.58
C ILE A 791 -12.47 21.07 2.50
N ASP A 792 -12.59 21.74 3.65
CA ASP A 792 -12.70 23.19 3.73
C ASP A 792 -11.32 23.88 3.76
N PHE A 793 -11.27 25.20 3.76
CA PHE A 793 -9.98 25.92 3.87
C PHE A 793 -9.27 25.73 5.22
N SER A 794 -10.00 25.33 6.27
CA SER A 794 -9.48 25.02 7.61
C SER A 794 -8.95 23.58 7.73
N GLY A 795 -9.08 22.74 6.70
CA GLY A 795 -8.66 21.34 6.69
C GLY A 795 -9.67 20.35 7.29
N ASN A 796 -10.88 20.77 7.66
CA ASN A 796 -11.90 19.85 8.17
C ASN A 796 -12.46 19.00 7.00
N LYS A 797 -12.56 17.68 7.20
CA LYS A 797 -12.97 16.72 6.15
C LYS A 797 -14.42 16.29 6.33
N SER A 798 -15.21 16.35 5.25
CA SER A 798 -16.62 15.93 5.25
C SER A 798 -16.79 14.46 5.65
N ILE A 799 -18.01 14.12 6.07
CA ILE A 799 -18.46 12.72 5.97
C ILE A 799 -18.47 12.34 4.48
N ILE A 800 -18.07 11.11 4.17
CA ILE A 800 -18.10 10.58 2.80
C ILE A 800 -19.55 10.39 2.36
N ASP A 801 -19.90 10.88 1.18
CA ASP A 801 -21.13 10.50 0.51
C ASP A 801 -20.84 9.38 -0.49
N ARG A 802 -21.61 8.28 -0.43
CA ARG A 802 -21.34 7.05 -1.19
C ARG A 802 -22.56 6.63 -2.00
N ILE A 803 -22.32 6.19 -3.23
CA ILE A 803 -23.30 5.52 -4.10
C ILE A 803 -22.67 4.27 -4.74
N TYR A 804 -23.51 3.36 -5.20
CA TYR A 804 -23.08 2.18 -5.95
C TYR A 804 -23.74 2.13 -7.32
N ILE A 805 -23.00 1.79 -8.36
CA ILE A 805 -23.53 1.67 -9.72
C ILE A 805 -23.00 0.39 -10.39
N THR A 806 -23.68 -0.13 -11.41
CA THR A 806 -23.25 -1.38 -12.07
C THR A 806 -22.93 -1.15 -13.54
N ARG A 807 -21.72 -1.49 -13.99
CA ARG A 807 -21.35 -1.45 -15.41
C ARG A 807 -21.60 -2.81 -16.07
N ILE A 808 -22.38 -2.83 -17.16
CA ILE A 808 -22.74 -4.07 -17.88
C ILE A 808 -21.54 -4.61 -18.66
N SER A 809 -21.29 -5.92 -18.57
CA SER A 809 -20.49 -6.64 -19.57
C SER A 809 -21.38 -7.10 -20.72
N SER A 810 -20.99 -6.83 -21.97
CA SER A 810 -21.70 -7.36 -23.14
C SER A 810 -21.33 -8.83 -23.44
N ALA A 811 -20.32 -9.38 -22.77
CA ALA A 811 -19.75 -10.70 -23.06
C ALA A 811 -20.62 -11.88 -22.58
N VAL A 812 -21.30 -11.75 -21.44
CA VAL A 812 -22.10 -12.84 -20.84
C VAL A 812 -23.59 -12.61 -21.08
N GLY A 813 -24.27 -13.63 -21.60
CA GLY A 813 -25.64 -13.53 -22.12
C GLY A 813 -26.69 -13.21 -21.05
N ASN A 814 -26.54 -13.82 -19.88
CA ASN A 814 -27.49 -13.88 -18.77
C ASN A 814 -26.88 -13.41 -17.43
N ASP A 815 -25.83 -12.60 -17.51
CA ASP A 815 -25.10 -11.97 -16.39
C ASP A 815 -26.07 -11.26 -15.42
N HIS A 816 -26.83 -10.30 -15.93
CA HIS A 816 -27.75 -9.53 -15.10
C HIS A 816 -29.13 -10.22 -14.94
N PHE A 817 -29.73 -10.08 -13.77
CA PHE A 817 -31.07 -10.56 -13.39
C PHE A 817 -32.19 -10.26 -14.41
N HIS A 818 -32.10 -9.12 -15.11
CA HIS A 818 -33.07 -8.74 -16.14
C HIS A 818 -32.87 -9.46 -17.48
N ARG A 819 -31.68 -10.04 -17.71
CA ARG A 819 -31.28 -10.85 -18.87
C ARG A 819 -31.34 -12.36 -18.61
N ALA A 820 -31.80 -12.76 -17.43
CA ALA A 820 -31.83 -14.15 -16.96
C ALA A 820 -32.38 -15.14 -18.00
N GLN A 821 -31.63 -16.21 -18.29
CA GLN A 821 -31.96 -17.17 -19.33
C GLN A 821 -33.18 -18.02 -18.95
N VAL A 822 -34.20 -18.07 -19.80
CA VAL A 822 -35.40 -18.86 -19.56
C VAL A 822 -35.14 -20.35 -19.76
N LEU A 823 -35.46 -21.15 -18.73
CA LEU A 823 -35.37 -22.60 -18.71
C LEU A 823 -36.70 -23.25 -19.09
N THR A 824 -36.64 -24.31 -19.89
CA THR A 824 -37.80 -25.15 -20.24
C THR A 824 -37.76 -26.50 -19.53
N VAL A 825 -38.92 -27.07 -19.22
CA VAL A 825 -39.05 -28.39 -18.60
C VAL A 825 -38.44 -29.48 -19.50
N GLY A 826 -37.55 -30.32 -18.96
CA GLY A 826 -36.97 -31.46 -19.65
C GLY A 826 -35.80 -31.13 -20.60
N GLY A 827 -34.95 -30.17 -20.23
CA GLY A 827 -33.73 -29.84 -20.97
C GLY A 827 -32.55 -30.77 -20.68
N ASP A 828 -31.62 -30.85 -21.63
CA ASP A 828 -30.28 -31.39 -21.41
C ASP A 828 -29.47 -30.49 -20.43
N PRO A 829 -28.39 -30.98 -19.79
CA PRO A 829 -27.48 -30.15 -19.01
C PRO A 829 -26.94 -28.97 -19.83
N ILE A 830 -26.95 -27.79 -19.23
CA ILE A 830 -26.44 -26.54 -19.80
C ILE A 830 -24.98 -26.40 -19.39
N SER A 831 -24.10 -26.21 -20.37
CA SER A 831 -22.75 -25.69 -20.12
C SER A 831 -22.86 -24.18 -19.96
N GLY A 832 -22.43 -23.66 -18.82
CA GLY A 832 -22.31 -22.23 -18.56
C GLY A 832 -20.85 -21.83 -18.33
N ASP A 833 -20.60 -20.54 -18.38
CA ASP A 833 -19.31 -19.92 -18.06
C ASP A 833 -19.62 -18.60 -17.37
N ASN A 834 -19.08 -18.41 -16.16
CA ASN A 834 -19.25 -17.18 -15.38
C ASN A 834 -17.95 -16.36 -15.26
N THR A 835 -16.87 -16.70 -15.99
CA THR A 835 -15.56 -16.00 -15.94
C THR A 835 -15.67 -14.48 -16.10
N LEU A 836 -16.64 -14.00 -16.89
CA LEU A 836 -16.88 -12.58 -17.17
C LEU A 836 -18.24 -12.09 -16.66
N ALA A 837 -18.88 -12.84 -15.76
CA ALA A 837 -20.10 -12.45 -15.07
C ALA A 837 -19.78 -11.54 -13.87
N THR A 838 -20.75 -10.78 -13.39
CA THR A 838 -20.54 -9.71 -12.42
C THR A 838 -21.71 -9.57 -11.45
N LYS A 839 -21.39 -9.56 -10.15
CA LYS A 839 -22.38 -9.28 -9.11
C LYS A 839 -23.00 -7.88 -9.27
N GLN A 840 -24.32 -7.80 -9.09
CA GLN A 840 -25.10 -6.58 -9.21
C GLN A 840 -25.32 -5.87 -7.88
N HIS A 841 -25.59 -4.56 -7.95
CA HIS A 841 -26.12 -3.84 -6.79
C HIS A 841 -27.51 -4.39 -6.39
N TRP A 842 -27.74 -4.57 -5.09
CA TRP A 842 -28.88 -5.28 -4.48
C TRP A 842 -28.99 -6.78 -4.77
N GLU A 843 -27.94 -7.42 -5.30
CA GLU A 843 -27.88 -8.88 -5.38
C GLU A 843 -27.74 -9.51 -3.98
N PRO A 844 -28.64 -10.43 -3.58
CA PRO A 844 -28.53 -11.08 -2.27
C PRO A 844 -27.40 -12.11 -2.27
N ASP A 845 -26.65 -12.20 -1.18
CA ASP A 845 -25.67 -13.26 -0.96
C ASP A 845 -26.36 -14.64 -1.04
N HIS A 846 -25.86 -15.51 -1.91
CA HIS A 846 -26.39 -16.85 -2.12
C HIS A 846 -25.78 -17.79 -1.08
N ALA A 847 -26.58 -18.55 -0.33
CA ALA A 847 -26.10 -19.44 0.73
C ALA A 847 -25.16 -18.77 1.78
N ASN A 848 -25.35 -17.47 2.05
CA ASN A 848 -24.45 -16.64 2.88
C ASN A 848 -23.03 -16.49 2.32
N ASN A 849 -22.82 -16.75 1.03
CA ASN A 849 -21.57 -16.49 0.33
C ASN A 849 -21.64 -15.16 -0.43
N ALA A 850 -20.58 -14.36 -0.36
CA ALA A 850 -20.49 -13.08 -1.05
C ALA A 850 -20.46 -13.22 -2.58
N GLY A 851 -20.03 -14.38 -3.11
CA GLY A 851 -20.01 -14.65 -4.55
C GLY A 851 -19.15 -13.66 -5.33
N GLY A 852 -19.57 -13.33 -6.55
CA GLY A 852 -18.94 -12.28 -7.36
C GLY A 852 -19.23 -12.37 -8.87
N HIS A 853 -19.56 -13.58 -9.34
CA HIS A 853 -19.68 -13.95 -10.74
C HIS A 853 -20.99 -14.70 -10.96
N SER A 854 -22.10 -14.12 -10.54
CA SER A 854 -23.42 -14.73 -10.64
C SER A 854 -23.96 -14.67 -12.08
N VAL A 855 -24.63 -15.73 -12.51
CA VAL A 855 -25.42 -15.74 -13.75
C VAL A 855 -26.82 -16.24 -13.48
N TRP A 856 -27.78 -15.59 -14.12
CA TRP A 856 -29.19 -15.75 -13.79
C TRP A 856 -29.97 -16.61 -14.80
N TYR A 857 -30.90 -17.39 -14.27
CA TYR A 857 -31.86 -18.18 -15.03
C TYR A 857 -33.29 -17.94 -14.50
N ARG A 858 -34.30 -18.23 -15.33
CA ARG A 858 -35.73 -18.14 -14.95
C ARG A 858 -36.47 -19.41 -15.31
N PHE A 859 -37.20 -19.97 -14.36
CA PHE A 859 -38.03 -21.16 -14.55
C PHE A 859 -39.47 -20.89 -14.11
N THR A 860 -40.43 -21.04 -15.02
CA THR A 860 -41.86 -21.04 -14.68
C THR A 860 -42.33 -22.48 -14.53
N ALA A 861 -42.76 -22.87 -13.33
CA ALA A 861 -43.20 -24.23 -13.08
C ALA A 861 -44.54 -24.51 -13.80
N PRO A 862 -44.69 -25.63 -14.53
CA PRO A 862 -45.88 -25.90 -15.34
C PRO A 862 -47.08 -26.37 -14.50
N ALA A 863 -46.81 -26.92 -13.32
CA ALA A 863 -47.73 -27.49 -12.35
C ALA A 863 -47.07 -27.44 -10.96
N ASP A 864 -47.81 -27.80 -9.92
CA ASP A 864 -47.23 -28.03 -8.59
C ASP A 864 -46.27 -29.24 -8.66
N GLY A 865 -45.10 -29.14 -8.02
CA GLY A 865 -44.11 -30.22 -8.06
C GLY A 865 -42.73 -29.87 -7.51
N LEU A 866 -41.79 -30.80 -7.68
CA LEU A 866 -40.40 -30.68 -7.23
C LEU A 866 -39.53 -30.17 -8.36
N LEU A 867 -38.79 -29.08 -8.11
CA LEU A 867 -37.69 -28.61 -8.93
C LEU A 867 -36.37 -29.05 -8.30
N THR A 868 -35.62 -29.90 -9.00
CA THR A 868 -34.24 -30.25 -8.63
C THR A 868 -33.29 -29.46 -9.51
N LEU A 869 -32.33 -28.77 -8.89
CA LEU A 869 -31.26 -28.02 -9.55
C LEU A 869 -29.92 -28.58 -9.09
N THR A 870 -28.95 -28.75 -9.99
CA THR A 870 -27.60 -29.15 -9.59
C THR A 870 -26.55 -28.62 -10.56
N THR A 871 -25.39 -28.26 -10.01
CA THR A 871 -24.19 -27.86 -10.76
C THR A 871 -23.17 -29.02 -10.87
N LYS A 872 -23.62 -30.26 -10.65
CA LYS A 872 -22.74 -31.44 -10.63
C LYS A 872 -21.94 -31.58 -11.93
N ARG A 873 -20.62 -31.79 -11.79
CA ARG A 873 -19.58 -31.79 -12.86
C ARG A 873 -19.10 -30.40 -13.30
N SER A 874 -19.38 -29.34 -12.54
CA SER A 874 -18.68 -28.06 -12.71
C SER A 874 -17.18 -28.20 -12.39
N ARG A 875 -16.37 -27.28 -12.93
CA ARG A 875 -14.92 -27.23 -12.65
C ARG A 875 -14.55 -26.27 -11.53
N ILE A 876 -15.47 -25.38 -11.20
CA ILE A 876 -15.41 -24.43 -10.10
C ILE A 876 -16.25 -24.93 -8.94
N ASP A 877 -15.94 -24.45 -7.74
CA ASP A 877 -16.82 -24.58 -6.60
C ASP A 877 -17.99 -23.59 -6.76
N THR A 878 -19.22 -24.07 -6.62
CA THR A 878 -20.42 -23.34 -7.06
C THR A 878 -21.35 -23.04 -5.90
N VAL A 879 -22.12 -21.97 -6.02
CA VAL A 879 -23.24 -21.64 -5.13
C VAL A 879 -24.52 -21.50 -5.95
N LEU A 880 -25.64 -22.07 -5.45
CA LEU A 880 -26.97 -21.93 -6.01
C LEU A 880 -27.91 -21.12 -5.10
N GLY A 881 -28.61 -20.15 -5.69
CA GLY A 881 -29.73 -19.44 -5.06
C GLY A 881 -31.03 -19.59 -5.86
N LEU A 882 -32.15 -19.77 -5.16
CA LEU A 882 -33.51 -19.83 -5.73
C LEU A 882 -34.40 -18.77 -5.05
N TYR A 883 -35.06 -17.96 -5.88
CA TYR A 883 -35.84 -16.80 -5.46
C TYR A 883 -37.16 -16.68 -6.22
N THR A 884 -38.14 -16.00 -5.65
CA THR A 884 -39.30 -15.46 -6.38
C THR A 884 -39.27 -13.93 -6.34
N GLY A 885 -39.95 -13.29 -7.28
CA GLY A 885 -39.94 -11.82 -7.43
C GLY A 885 -39.58 -11.37 -8.84
N ASN A 886 -39.82 -10.09 -9.13
CA ASN A 886 -39.65 -9.50 -10.46
C ASN A 886 -38.55 -8.41 -10.54
N SER A 887 -37.89 -8.13 -9.41
CA SER A 887 -36.91 -7.07 -9.20
C SER A 887 -35.81 -7.62 -8.30
N ILE A 888 -34.53 -7.35 -8.61
CA ILE A 888 -33.40 -7.87 -7.82
C ILE A 888 -33.42 -7.36 -6.37
N LYS A 889 -33.85 -6.10 -6.18
CA LYS A 889 -34.02 -5.45 -4.87
C LYS A 889 -35.13 -6.06 -4.00
N ASP A 890 -36.11 -6.72 -4.62
CA ASP A 890 -37.32 -7.21 -3.96
C ASP A 890 -37.46 -8.74 -4.11
N LEU A 891 -36.32 -9.45 -4.20
CA LEU A 891 -36.30 -10.91 -4.26
C LEU A 891 -36.71 -11.53 -2.92
N THR A 892 -37.64 -12.47 -3.00
CA THR A 892 -38.04 -13.33 -1.89
C THR A 892 -37.24 -14.62 -1.97
N PHE A 893 -36.45 -14.91 -0.93
CA PHE A 893 -35.69 -16.15 -0.81
C PHE A 893 -36.61 -17.38 -0.77
N VAL A 894 -36.24 -18.43 -1.52
CA VAL A 894 -36.90 -19.74 -1.47
C VAL A 894 -35.97 -20.79 -0.88
N SER A 895 -34.75 -20.90 -1.40
CA SER A 895 -33.74 -21.87 -0.95
C SER A 895 -32.38 -21.55 -1.57
N SER A 896 -31.29 -21.88 -0.88
CA SER A 896 -29.93 -21.83 -1.45
C SER A 896 -29.10 -23.00 -0.95
N ASN A 897 -28.10 -23.38 -1.72
CA ASN A 897 -27.15 -24.40 -1.35
C ASN A 897 -25.78 -24.04 -1.95
N ASP A 898 -24.76 -24.11 -1.11
CA ASP A 898 -23.37 -24.02 -1.49
C ASP A 898 -22.92 -25.43 -1.90
N ASP A 899 -22.77 -26.30 -0.90
CA ASP A 899 -22.30 -27.66 -1.07
C ASP A 899 -23.42 -28.71 -0.95
N ALA A 900 -23.52 -29.62 -1.92
CA ALA A 900 -24.48 -30.73 -1.88
C ALA A 900 -24.19 -31.77 -0.77
N SER A 901 -22.98 -31.73 -0.19
CA SER A 901 -22.47 -32.60 0.87
C SER A 901 -21.13 -32.06 1.39
N ILE A 902 -20.69 -32.46 2.59
CA ILE A 902 -19.42 -32.04 3.23
C ILE A 902 -18.11 -32.44 2.48
N SER A 903 -18.22 -32.92 1.25
CA SER A 903 -17.11 -33.35 0.39
C SER A 903 -17.37 -33.15 -1.10
N SER A 904 -18.35 -32.30 -1.45
CA SER A 904 -18.52 -31.82 -2.82
C SER A 904 -17.75 -30.50 -3.03
N ALA A 905 -17.89 -29.96 -4.23
CA ALA A 905 -17.59 -28.58 -4.61
C ALA A 905 -18.64 -28.21 -5.68
N PHE A 906 -19.89 -28.60 -5.40
CA PHE A 906 -21.02 -28.45 -6.32
C PHE A 906 -22.32 -28.43 -5.53
N SER A 907 -23.21 -27.53 -5.90
CA SER A 907 -24.49 -27.34 -5.25
C SER A 907 -25.57 -28.29 -5.77
N GLN A 908 -26.53 -28.59 -4.90
CA GLN A 908 -27.78 -29.21 -5.28
C GLN A 908 -28.95 -28.67 -4.43
N LEU A 909 -30.02 -28.27 -5.12
CA LEU A 909 -31.31 -27.88 -4.53
C LEU A 909 -32.41 -28.86 -4.93
N ASN A 910 -33.35 -29.08 -4.01
CA ASN A 910 -34.57 -29.84 -4.22
C ASN A 910 -35.73 -29.05 -3.59
N SER A 911 -36.40 -28.23 -4.39
CA SER A 911 -37.31 -27.20 -3.90
C SER A 911 -38.73 -27.41 -4.43
N ALA A 912 -39.71 -27.33 -3.54
CA ALA A 912 -41.12 -27.36 -3.89
C ALA A 912 -41.51 -26.07 -4.65
N VAL A 913 -42.16 -26.22 -5.81
CA VAL A 913 -42.54 -25.09 -6.68
C VAL A 913 -44.01 -25.19 -7.10
N ARG A 914 -44.68 -24.04 -7.22
CA ARG A 914 -46.11 -23.93 -7.56
C ARG A 914 -46.36 -23.74 -9.05
N GLY A 915 -47.41 -24.38 -9.55
CA GLY A 915 -47.85 -24.26 -10.93
C GLY A 915 -48.19 -22.83 -11.33
N GLY A 916 -47.53 -22.33 -12.39
CA GLY A 916 -47.67 -20.96 -12.90
C GLY A 916 -46.81 -19.91 -12.20
N GLU A 917 -46.11 -20.27 -11.12
CA GLU A 917 -45.18 -19.37 -10.44
C GLU A 917 -43.81 -19.37 -11.15
N THR A 918 -43.14 -18.21 -11.17
CA THR A 918 -41.84 -18.04 -11.83
C THR A 918 -40.75 -17.80 -10.80
N TYR A 919 -39.72 -18.64 -10.89
CA TYR A 919 -38.56 -18.66 -10.01
C TYR A 919 -37.36 -18.10 -10.76
N SER A 920 -36.58 -17.27 -10.08
CA SER A 920 -35.28 -16.81 -10.52
C SER A 920 -34.20 -17.63 -9.83
N ILE A 921 -33.23 -18.11 -10.60
CA ILE A 921 -32.15 -18.98 -10.14
C ILE A 921 -30.85 -18.24 -10.40
N ALA A 922 -30.01 -18.13 -9.39
CA ALA A 922 -28.63 -17.67 -9.53
C ALA A 922 -27.68 -18.87 -9.44
N VAL A 923 -26.66 -18.88 -10.31
CA VAL A 923 -25.50 -19.75 -10.23
C VAL A 923 -24.28 -18.85 -10.10
N ASP A 924 -23.54 -18.95 -9.00
CA ASP A 924 -22.31 -18.19 -8.73
C ASP A 924 -21.21 -19.18 -8.30
N GLY A 925 -20.00 -18.69 -8.02
CA GLY A 925 -18.92 -19.47 -7.43
C GLY A 925 -18.64 -19.12 -5.97
N PHE A 926 -18.22 -20.12 -5.19
CA PHE A 926 -17.85 -19.90 -3.79
C PHE A 926 -16.68 -18.92 -3.69
N GLY A 927 -16.84 -17.84 -2.91
CA GLY A 927 -15.78 -16.86 -2.68
C GLY A 927 -15.30 -16.14 -3.94
N GLY A 928 -16.14 -16.06 -4.98
CA GLY A 928 -15.77 -15.44 -6.27
C GLY A 928 -15.06 -16.41 -7.23
N ALA A 929 -15.18 -17.73 -7.06
CA ALA A 929 -14.70 -18.67 -8.07
C ALA A 929 -15.41 -18.47 -9.43
N SER A 930 -14.67 -18.55 -10.54
CA SER A 930 -15.26 -18.38 -11.87
C SER A 930 -14.60 -19.26 -12.95
N GLY A 931 -15.40 -19.64 -13.97
CA GLY A 931 -15.01 -20.59 -15.00
C GLY A 931 -16.18 -21.39 -15.60
N GLU A 932 -15.86 -22.47 -16.32
CA GLU A 932 -16.86 -23.39 -16.89
C GLU A 932 -17.60 -24.19 -15.79
N PHE A 933 -18.93 -24.12 -15.82
CA PHE A 933 -19.82 -24.88 -14.94
C PHE A 933 -20.85 -25.70 -15.74
N SER A 934 -21.37 -26.76 -15.12
CA SER A 934 -22.35 -27.69 -15.71
C SER A 934 -23.64 -27.67 -14.90
N PHE A 935 -24.63 -26.94 -15.36
CA PHE A 935 -25.91 -26.75 -14.67
C PHE A 935 -27.02 -27.61 -15.25
N HIS A 936 -27.74 -28.35 -14.41
CA HIS A 936 -28.83 -29.22 -14.82
C HIS A 936 -30.06 -29.05 -13.91
N HIS A 937 -31.22 -28.90 -14.53
CA HIS A 937 -32.51 -28.77 -13.86
C HIS A 937 -33.47 -29.89 -14.28
N THR A 938 -34.18 -30.46 -13.32
CA THR A 938 -35.29 -31.40 -13.59
C THR A 938 -36.52 -30.99 -12.80
N PHE A 939 -37.70 -31.19 -13.39
CA PHE A 939 -38.99 -30.91 -12.75
C PHE A 939 -39.85 -32.16 -12.76
N GLN A 940 -40.46 -32.48 -11.62
CA GLN A 940 -41.40 -33.58 -11.45
C GLN A 940 -42.70 -33.08 -10.80
N GLU A 941 -43.83 -33.25 -11.49
CA GLU A 941 -45.16 -32.92 -10.96
C GLU A 941 -45.47 -33.75 -9.69
N GLY A 942 -46.03 -33.10 -8.68
CA GLY A 942 -46.30 -33.71 -7.37
C GLY A 942 -47.23 -32.85 -6.51
N GLU A 943 -47.98 -33.50 -5.62
CA GLU A 943 -48.88 -32.81 -4.69
C GLU A 943 -48.06 -32.07 -3.61
N LEU A 944 -48.52 -30.86 -3.25
CA LEU A 944 -47.87 -29.98 -2.27
C LEU A 944 -48.68 -29.90 -0.98
N PHE A 945 -47.97 -29.92 0.14
CA PHE A 945 -48.53 -29.66 1.47
C PHE A 945 -47.74 -28.55 2.17
N HIS A 946 -48.38 -27.89 3.14
CA HIS A 946 -47.79 -26.77 3.88
C HIS A 946 -47.37 -27.20 5.29
N ALA A 947 -46.11 -26.99 5.65
CA ALA A 947 -45.59 -27.15 7.00
C ALA A 947 -45.42 -25.77 7.66
N ASN A 948 -46.29 -25.46 8.61
CA ASN A 948 -46.16 -24.32 9.50
C ASN A 948 -45.33 -24.75 10.72
N VAL A 949 -44.10 -24.25 10.81
CA VAL A 949 -43.11 -24.63 11.83
C VAL A 949 -42.88 -23.45 12.76
N LEU A 950 -43.12 -23.65 14.05
CA LEU A 950 -43.05 -22.63 15.09
C LEU A 950 -42.08 -23.01 16.21
N ALA A 951 -41.61 -22.01 16.95
CA ALA A 951 -40.86 -22.18 18.20
C ALA A 951 -41.51 -21.34 19.30
N THR A 952 -41.51 -21.82 20.55
CA THR A 952 -41.74 -20.94 21.70
C THR A 952 -40.48 -20.14 22.02
N GLN A 953 -40.64 -19.09 22.82
CA GLN A 953 -39.52 -18.30 23.33
C GLN A 953 -38.49 -19.20 24.06
N GLY A 954 -37.21 -19.07 23.70
CA GLY A 954 -36.12 -19.87 24.26
C GLY A 954 -35.33 -20.72 23.27
N GLY A 955 -35.71 -20.75 21.99
CA GLY A 955 -34.99 -21.51 20.98
C GLY A 955 -35.43 -21.20 19.56
N SER A 956 -34.79 -21.86 18.60
CA SER A 956 -35.10 -21.80 17.17
C SER A 956 -35.27 -23.21 16.61
N ILE A 957 -35.99 -23.31 15.49
CA ILE A 957 -36.11 -24.56 14.72
C ILE A 957 -35.39 -24.40 13.39
N GLU A 958 -34.53 -25.36 13.09
CA GLU A 958 -33.84 -25.50 11.82
C GLU A 958 -34.50 -26.63 11.00
N GLY A 959 -34.68 -26.41 9.69
CA GLY A 959 -35.39 -27.33 8.79
C GLY A 959 -36.45 -26.58 7.96
N PRO A 960 -36.98 -27.20 6.88
CA PRO A 960 -37.76 -26.47 5.89
C PRO A 960 -39.18 -26.20 6.39
N SER A 961 -39.63 -24.95 6.20
CA SER A 961 -40.99 -24.48 6.52
C SER A 961 -41.63 -23.93 5.24
N GLY A 962 -42.96 -23.94 5.16
CA GLY A 962 -43.68 -23.58 3.94
C GLY A 962 -44.07 -24.81 3.10
N LEU A 963 -43.86 -24.76 1.78
CA LEU A 963 -44.33 -25.81 0.86
C LEU A 963 -43.36 -27.00 0.80
N LEU A 964 -43.90 -28.21 0.90
CA LEU A 964 -43.18 -29.48 0.85
C LEU A 964 -43.90 -30.48 -0.06
N ILE A 965 -43.15 -31.45 -0.59
CA ILE A 965 -43.67 -32.44 -1.54
C ILE A 965 -44.27 -33.66 -0.83
N ALA A 966 -45.44 -34.09 -1.28
CA ALA A 966 -46.09 -35.31 -0.80
C ALA A 966 -45.19 -36.55 -0.96
N GLY A 967 -45.02 -37.31 0.13
CA GLY A 967 -44.20 -38.52 0.19
C GLY A 967 -42.70 -38.29 0.46
N GLN A 968 -42.26 -37.05 0.64
CA GLN A 968 -40.90 -36.73 1.08
C GLN A 968 -40.74 -36.99 2.59
N GLU A 969 -39.59 -37.53 3.02
CA GLU A 969 -39.18 -37.52 4.43
C GLU A 969 -38.38 -36.25 4.73
N VAL A 970 -38.75 -35.54 5.79
CA VAL A 970 -38.21 -34.23 6.17
C VAL A 970 -37.80 -34.25 7.64
N GLN A 971 -36.71 -33.57 7.96
CA GLN A 971 -36.18 -33.45 9.31
C GLN A 971 -36.17 -31.99 9.79
N TRP A 972 -36.43 -31.80 11.08
CA TRP A 972 -36.27 -30.53 11.80
C TRP A 972 -35.45 -30.74 13.07
N VAL A 973 -34.63 -29.75 13.43
CA VAL A 973 -33.75 -29.74 14.60
C VAL A 973 -34.12 -28.57 15.51
N ALA A 974 -34.26 -28.84 16.80
CA ALA A 974 -34.56 -27.83 17.81
C ALA A 974 -33.28 -27.36 18.51
N ASN A 975 -32.91 -26.09 18.29
CA ASN A 975 -31.71 -25.46 18.82
C ASN A 975 -32.10 -24.48 19.95
N ALA A 976 -31.75 -24.79 21.20
CA ALA A 976 -32.05 -23.93 22.34
C ALA A 976 -31.10 -22.71 22.38
N LEU A 977 -31.59 -21.57 22.86
CA LEU A 977 -30.78 -20.39 23.17
C LEU A 977 -30.07 -20.57 24.51
N ASP A 978 -28.98 -19.84 24.72
CA ASP A 978 -28.29 -19.84 26.01
C ASP A 978 -29.23 -19.40 27.15
N GLY A 979 -29.17 -20.11 28.28
CA GLY A 979 -30.15 -19.98 29.38
C GLY A 979 -31.51 -20.64 29.13
N TYR A 980 -31.65 -21.52 28.12
CA TYR A 980 -32.87 -22.29 27.83
C TYR A 980 -32.57 -23.76 27.43
N GLU A 981 -33.56 -24.64 27.56
CA GLU A 981 -33.52 -26.04 27.10
C GLU A 981 -34.71 -26.39 26.21
N PHE A 982 -34.54 -27.38 25.34
CA PHE A 982 -35.63 -27.95 24.53
C PHE A 982 -36.45 -28.96 25.36
N VAL A 983 -37.77 -28.80 25.36
CA VAL A 983 -38.70 -29.61 26.16
C VAL A 983 -39.33 -30.71 25.31
N ARG A 984 -40.02 -30.35 24.22
CA ARG A 984 -40.72 -31.26 23.31
C ARG A 984 -41.24 -30.56 22.05
N TRP A 985 -41.67 -31.35 21.07
CA TRP A 985 -42.52 -30.94 19.96
C TRP A 985 -44.01 -31.09 20.29
N GLU A 986 -44.81 -30.17 19.78
CA GLU A 986 -46.28 -30.22 19.80
C GLU A 986 -46.86 -30.08 18.37
N GLY A 987 -48.15 -30.40 18.22
CA GLY A 987 -48.86 -30.32 16.93
C GLY A 987 -48.96 -31.68 16.23
N ASN A 988 -48.70 -31.73 14.91
CA ASN A 988 -48.78 -32.91 14.06
C ASN A 988 -47.63 -33.94 14.28
N VAL A 989 -47.28 -34.21 15.53
CA VAL A 989 -46.17 -35.08 15.94
C VAL A 989 -46.68 -36.27 16.76
N SER A 990 -46.07 -37.44 16.61
CA SER A 990 -46.41 -38.62 17.43
C SER A 990 -45.76 -38.56 18.81
N GLU A 991 -46.44 -39.09 19.84
CA GLU A 991 -45.95 -39.15 21.23
C GLU A 991 -44.53 -39.72 21.35
N ALA A 992 -44.17 -40.68 20.49
CA ALA A 992 -42.86 -41.34 20.48
C ALA A 992 -41.74 -40.49 19.86
N ALA A 993 -42.06 -39.49 19.03
CA ALA A 993 -41.12 -38.56 18.42
C ALA A 993 -41.08 -37.20 19.14
N ALA A 994 -42.09 -36.88 19.94
CA ALA A 994 -42.26 -35.57 20.56
C ALA A 994 -41.07 -35.11 21.42
N ASN A 995 -40.37 -36.00 22.10
CA ASN A 995 -39.30 -35.62 23.04
C ASN A 995 -37.88 -35.68 22.41
N ASN A 996 -37.76 -35.92 21.11
CA ASN A 996 -36.46 -35.91 20.42
C ASN A 996 -36.20 -34.52 19.82
N PRO A 997 -35.09 -33.82 20.14
CA PRO A 997 -34.76 -32.53 19.50
C PRO A 997 -34.61 -32.63 17.98
N VAL A 998 -34.40 -33.82 17.42
CA VAL A 998 -34.49 -34.07 15.97
C VAL A 998 -35.81 -34.78 15.64
N LEU A 999 -36.70 -34.08 14.95
CA LEU A 999 -37.99 -34.59 14.48
C LEU A 999 -37.89 -35.01 13.01
N SER A 1000 -38.33 -36.22 12.66
CA SER A 1000 -38.41 -36.69 11.26
C SER A 1000 -39.84 -37.13 10.94
N LEU A 1001 -40.41 -36.61 9.85
CA LEU A 1001 -41.77 -36.95 9.39
C LEU A 1001 -41.83 -37.15 7.88
N ASN A 1002 -42.71 -38.05 7.43
CA ASN A 1002 -43.09 -38.15 6.02
C ASN A 1002 -44.26 -37.22 5.73
N ILE A 1003 -44.12 -36.37 4.71
CA ILE A 1003 -45.12 -35.34 4.35
C ILE A 1003 -46.31 -36.03 3.65
N ALA A 1004 -47.47 -36.07 4.30
CA ALA A 1004 -48.68 -36.71 3.78
C ALA A 1004 -49.95 -35.84 3.94
N SER A 1005 -49.81 -34.67 4.55
CA SER A 1005 -50.84 -33.63 4.73
C SER A 1005 -50.15 -32.33 5.10
N ASP A 1006 -50.89 -31.24 5.19
CA ASP A 1006 -50.43 -30.04 5.91
C ASP A 1006 -50.04 -30.41 7.35
N LEU A 1007 -49.04 -29.70 7.88
CA LEU A 1007 -48.48 -29.89 9.22
C LEU A 1007 -48.46 -28.55 9.97
N GLU A 1008 -48.93 -28.54 11.21
CA GLU A 1008 -48.59 -27.52 12.21
C GLU A 1008 -47.72 -28.18 13.28
N ILE A 1009 -46.48 -27.73 13.44
CA ILE A 1009 -45.55 -28.27 14.44
C ILE A 1009 -44.85 -27.15 15.21
N THR A 1010 -44.73 -27.31 16.53
CA THR A 1010 -44.16 -26.29 17.42
C THR A 1010 -43.10 -26.90 18.32
N GLY A 1011 -41.87 -26.38 18.28
CA GLY A 1011 -40.83 -26.68 19.28
C GLY A 1011 -41.04 -25.89 20.57
N ILE A 1012 -41.12 -26.58 21.70
CA ILE A 1012 -41.28 -25.98 23.03
C ILE A 1012 -39.92 -25.90 23.73
N PHE A 1013 -39.58 -24.71 24.21
CA PHE A 1013 -38.37 -24.39 24.97
C PHE A 1013 -38.72 -23.76 26.33
N ALA A 1014 -37.86 -23.96 27.34
CA ALA A 1014 -38.03 -23.44 28.69
C ALA A 1014 -36.72 -22.90 29.27
N ALA A 1015 -36.77 -21.89 30.15
CA ALA A 1015 -35.56 -21.25 30.69
C ALA A 1015 -34.87 -22.12 31.76
N THR A 1016 -33.54 -22.22 31.70
CA THR A 1016 -32.70 -22.87 32.71
C THR A 1016 -32.33 -21.89 33.84
N SER A 1017 -31.94 -22.41 35.01
CA SER A 1017 -31.53 -21.59 36.16
C SER A 1017 -30.04 -21.22 36.03
N VAL A 1018 -29.64 -20.00 36.44
CA VAL A 1018 -28.35 -19.43 35.98
C VAL A 1018 -27.38 -19.03 37.11
N PHE A 1019 -27.84 -18.84 38.36
CA PHE A 1019 -26.97 -18.68 39.54
C PHE A 1019 -27.48 -19.44 40.78
N GLU A 1020 -26.56 -19.73 41.70
CA GLU A 1020 -26.63 -20.74 42.78
C GLU A 1020 -26.26 -20.15 44.16
N ASN A 1021 -26.48 -20.91 45.23
CA ASN A 1021 -26.09 -20.60 46.60
C ASN A 1021 -24.93 -21.49 47.08
N PHE A 1022 -23.73 -20.94 47.27
CA PHE A 1022 -22.57 -21.68 47.83
C PHE A 1022 -22.85 -22.34 49.19
N ASP A 1023 -23.79 -21.77 49.96
CA ASP A 1023 -24.17 -22.26 51.27
C ASP A 1023 -25.68 -22.49 51.36
N HIS A 1024 -26.09 -23.59 51.99
CA HIS A 1024 -27.49 -23.85 52.33
C HIS A 1024 -27.73 -23.52 53.82
N GLY A 1025 -28.82 -22.80 54.11
CA GLY A 1025 -29.48 -22.92 55.42
C GLY A 1025 -29.30 -21.83 56.47
N GLY A 1026 -28.80 -20.65 56.09
CA GLY A 1026 -28.84 -19.47 56.97
C GLY A 1026 -27.54 -19.24 57.74
N LEU A 1027 -26.41 -19.54 57.11
CA LEU A 1027 -25.11 -19.13 57.61
C LEU A 1027 -25.06 -17.60 57.72
N THR A 1028 -24.82 -17.10 58.93
CA THR A 1028 -24.76 -15.65 59.22
C THR A 1028 -23.33 -15.16 59.41
N SER A 1029 -22.39 -16.06 59.68
CA SER A 1029 -20.99 -15.73 59.89
C SER A 1029 -20.29 -15.47 58.54
N ALA A 1030 -19.35 -14.52 58.54
CA ALA A 1030 -18.50 -14.25 57.37
C ALA A 1030 -17.34 -15.25 57.31
N PHE A 1031 -16.93 -15.62 56.09
CA PHE A 1031 -15.73 -16.41 55.87
C PHE A 1031 -14.48 -15.54 55.92
N SER A 1032 -13.38 -16.12 56.39
CA SER A 1032 -12.03 -15.60 56.20
C SER A 1032 -11.35 -16.42 55.12
N SER A 1033 -10.78 -15.78 54.10
CA SER A 1033 -10.07 -16.49 53.02
C SER A 1033 -8.75 -15.82 52.64
N THR A 1034 -7.79 -16.63 52.22
CA THR A 1034 -6.49 -16.21 51.69
C THR A 1034 -6.06 -17.25 50.67
N GLY A 1035 -5.94 -16.84 49.39
CA GLY A 1035 -5.68 -17.78 48.29
C GLY A 1035 -6.88 -18.67 47.92
N TRP A 1036 -8.11 -18.23 48.15
CA TRP A 1036 -9.31 -18.88 47.60
C TRP A 1036 -10.12 -17.84 46.80
N HIS A 1037 -10.66 -18.26 45.65
CA HIS A 1037 -11.34 -17.41 44.67
C HIS A 1037 -12.51 -18.16 44.00
N ILE A 1038 -13.42 -17.42 43.37
CA ILE A 1038 -14.60 -18.00 42.72
C ILE A 1038 -14.25 -18.41 41.29
N VAL A 1039 -14.76 -19.58 40.86
CA VAL A 1039 -14.69 -20.05 39.48
C VAL A 1039 -16.10 -20.32 38.92
N GLU A 1040 -16.28 -20.05 37.63
CA GLU A 1040 -17.53 -20.28 36.88
C GLU A 1040 -17.32 -21.44 35.90
N GLY A 1041 -18.28 -22.36 35.81
CA GLY A 1041 -18.21 -23.55 34.94
C GLY A 1041 -17.45 -24.75 35.53
N GLU A 1042 -16.62 -24.52 36.57
CA GLU A 1042 -15.89 -25.56 37.30
C GLU A 1042 -16.41 -25.76 38.75
N GLY A 1043 -17.59 -25.25 39.07
CA GLY A 1043 -18.33 -25.61 40.30
C GLY A 1043 -18.97 -27.01 40.23
N PHE A 1044 -19.69 -27.43 41.29
CA PHE A 1044 -20.36 -28.73 41.28
C PHE A 1044 -21.57 -28.71 40.33
N ASP A 1045 -22.44 -27.71 40.49
CA ASP A 1045 -23.57 -27.47 39.60
C ASP A 1045 -23.34 -26.25 38.69
N LYS A 1046 -22.73 -25.16 39.18
CA LYS A 1046 -22.19 -24.10 38.28
C LYS A 1046 -21.02 -23.24 38.80
N HIS A 1047 -21.03 -22.79 40.06
CA HIS A 1047 -20.02 -21.85 40.59
C HIS A 1047 -19.36 -22.39 41.86
N GLY A 1048 -18.05 -22.66 41.81
CA GLY A 1048 -17.31 -23.22 42.95
C GLY A 1048 -16.38 -22.21 43.61
N LEU A 1049 -15.84 -22.59 44.77
CA LEU A 1049 -14.74 -21.88 45.43
C LEU A 1049 -13.46 -22.69 45.35
N GLN A 1050 -12.49 -22.16 44.62
CA GLN A 1050 -11.23 -22.82 44.29
C GLN A 1050 -10.05 -22.19 45.03
N ALA A 1051 -9.15 -23.04 45.52
CA ALA A 1051 -7.83 -22.62 45.96
C ALA A 1051 -7.04 -22.06 44.77
N SER A 1052 -6.58 -20.81 44.87
CA SER A 1052 -5.71 -20.17 43.89
C SER A 1052 -4.43 -20.98 43.67
N GLN A 1053 -3.82 -20.89 42.48
CA GLN A 1053 -2.48 -21.47 42.27
C GLN A 1053 -1.50 -20.92 43.32
N VAL A 1054 -1.09 -21.79 44.23
CA VAL A 1054 -0.18 -21.44 45.31
C VAL A 1054 1.23 -21.82 44.89
N ALA A 1055 2.18 -20.90 45.04
CA ALA A 1055 3.58 -21.20 44.79
C ALA A 1055 4.08 -22.34 45.70
N ASP A 1056 5.03 -23.11 45.18
CA ASP A 1056 5.59 -24.32 45.80
C ASP A 1056 5.99 -24.09 47.27
N GLY A 1057 5.51 -24.97 48.16
CA GLY A 1057 5.64 -24.90 49.61
C GLY A 1057 4.64 -23.97 50.32
N GLY A 1058 3.75 -23.31 49.59
CA GLY A 1058 2.72 -22.41 50.11
C GLY A 1058 1.42 -23.12 50.55
N SER A 1059 0.47 -22.32 51.06
CA SER A 1059 -0.89 -22.82 51.31
C SER A 1059 -1.99 -21.77 51.19
N ALA A 1060 -3.10 -22.17 50.58
CA ALA A 1060 -4.36 -21.44 50.56
C ALA A 1060 -5.24 -21.86 51.75
N VAL A 1061 -5.87 -20.90 52.43
CA VAL A 1061 -6.68 -21.12 53.63
C VAL A 1061 -8.05 -20.47 53.49
N LEU A 1062 -9.10 -21.24 53.73
CA LEU A 1062 -10.47 -20.79 53.91
C LEU A 1062 -10.94 -21.23 55.30
N SER A 1063 -11.46 -20.31 56.10
CA SER A 1063 -11.96 -20.62 57.43
C SER A 1063 -13.27 -19.92 57.79
N LEU A 1064 -14.00 -20.54 58.71
CA LEU A 1064 -15.30 -20.12 59.19
C LEU A 1064 -15.41 -20.41 60.69
N HIS A 1065 -15.82 -19.40 61.47
CA HIS A 1065 -16.29 -19.62 62.84
C HIS A 1065 -17.81 -19.62 62.83
N GLN A 1066 -18.45 -20.72 63.24
CA GLN A 1066 -19.90 -20.84 63.24
C GLN A 1066 -20.42 -21.53 64.50
N GLN A 1067 -21.56 -21.03 65.00
CA GLN A 1067 -22.32 -21.69 66.07
C GLN A 1067 -23.24 -22.75 65.45
N THR A 1068 -23.21 -23.98 65.96
CA THR A 1068 -23.97 -25.12 65.43
C THR A 1068 -24.78 -25.83 66.51
N THR A 1069 -25.80 -26.56 66.08
CA THR A 1069 -26.49 -27.60 66.84
C THR A 1069 -25.83 -28.97 66.58
N ALA A 1070 -26.23 -29.99 67.34
CA ALA A 1070 -25.70 -31.33 67.15
C ALA A 1070 -26.41 -32.00 65.97
N GLY A 1071 -25.65 -32.40 64.96
CA GLY A 1071 -26.21 -32.88 63.69
C GLY A 1071 -25.13 -33.38 62.73
N ARG A 1072 -25.43 -33.34 61.44
CA ARG A 1072 -24.50 -33.66 60.36
C ARG A 1072 -24.30 -32.43 59.49
N GLY A 1073 -23.05 -32.14 59.12
CA GLY A 1073 -22.72 -31.18 58.07
C GLY A 1073 -22.18 -31.92 56.84
N SER A 1074 -22.14 -31.21 55.72
CA SER A 1074 -21.69 -31.72 54.42
C SER A 1074 -21.17 -30.60 53.52
N PHE A 1075 -20.29 -30.94 52.57
CA PHE A 1075 -19.94 -30.08 51.43
C PHE A 1075 -19.47 -30.93 50.26
N HIS A 1076 -19.64 -30.43 49.04
CA HIS A 1076 -19.08 -31.04 47.84
C HIS A 1076 -17.63 -30.61 47.66
N LEU A 1077 -16.77 -31.51 47.17
CA LEU A 1077 -15.39 -31.20 46.83
C LEU A 1077 -14.89 -31.97 45.60
N THR A 1078 -13.96 -31.37 44.88
CA THR A 1078 -13.13 -31.99 43.83
C THR A 1078 -11.68 -31.53 44.00
N VAL A 1079 -10.71 -32.36 43.61
CA VAL A 1079 -9.28 -32.05 43.65
C VAL A 1079 -8.63 -32.57 42.37
N SER A 1080 -7.74 -31.80 41.77
CA SER A 1080 -6.85 -32.22 40.69
C SER A 1080 -5.46 -31.74 41.05
N SER A 1081 -4.60 -32.66 41.48
CA SER A 1081 -3.26 -32.38 42.00
C SER A 1081 -2.40 -33.65 42.01
N GLU A 1082 -1.12 -33.54 42.35
CA GLU A 1082 -0.26 -34.72 42.54
C GLU A 1082 -0.80 -35.66 43.64
N GLU A 1083 -0.82 -36.98 43.38
CA GLU A 1083 -1.29 -37.95 44.37
C GLU A 1083 -0.28 -38.10 45.53
N GLY A 1084 -0.69 -37.67 46.73
CA GLY A 1084 0.06 -37.84 47.97
C GLY A 1084 1.00 -36.68 48.35
N TRP A 1085 1.13 -35.65 47.52
CA TRP A 1085 1.97 -34.47 47.78
C TRP A 1085 1.11 -33.25 48.08
N ASP A 1086 0.49 -32.70 47.05
CA ASP A 1086 -0.45 -31.59 47.14
C ASP A 1086 -1.75 -32.06 47.78
N THR A 1087 -2.19 -31.37 48.84
CA THR A 1087 -3.31 -31.86 49.65
C THR A 1087 -4.31 -30.78 50.03
N LEU A 1088 -5.59 -31.03 49.73
CA LEU A 1088 -6.71 -30.40 50.41
C LEU A 1088 -6.91 -31.10 51.76
N SER A 1089 -7.05 -30.33 52.82
CA SER A 1089 -7.32 -30.82 54.17
C SER A 1089 -8.48 -30.06 54.80
N PHE A 1090 -9.39 -30.79 55.45
CA PHE A 1090 -10.53 -30.21 56.18
C PHE A 1090 -10.44 -30.56 57.67
N SER A 1091 -10.57 -29.57 58.53
CA SER A 1091 -10.47 -29.73 59.98
C SER A 1091 -11.52 -28.93 60.75
N ILE A 1092 -11.86 -29.43 61.94
CA ILE A 1092 -12.83 -28.83 62.87
C ILE A 1092 -12.14 -28.66 64.22
N ASP A 1093 -12.12 -27.45 64.75
CA ASP A 1093 -11.39 -27.07 65.97
C ASP A 1093 -9.91 -27.48 65.98
N GLY A 1094 -9.27 -27.40 64.81
CA GLY A 1094 -7.88 -27.84 64.58
C GLY A 1094 -7.68 -29.37 64.55
N LYS A 1095 -8.76 -30.16 64.60
CA LYS A 1095 -8.71 -31.62 64.41
C LYS A 1095 -9.01 -31.97 62.95
N LEU A 1096 -8.05 -32.59 62.26
CA LEU A 1096 -8.23 -33.09 60.90
C LEU A 1096 -9.39 -34.11 60.83
N MET A 1097 -10.27 -33.92 59.84
CA MET A 1097 -11.45 -34.74 59.59
C MET A 1097 -11.35 -35.48 58.25
N GLY A 1098 -10.89 -34.80 57.19
CA GLY A 1098 -10.65 -35.38 55.86
C GLY A 1098 -9.44 -34.75 55.17
N GLN A 1099 -8.82 -35.49 54.25
CA GLN A 1099 -7.68 -35.05 53.44
C GLN A 1099 -7.72 -35.76 52.08
N TRP A 1100 -7.39 -35.03 51.01
CA TRP A 1100 -7.52 -35.46 49.61
C TRP A 1100 -6.35 -34.91 48.76
N SER A 1101 -5.93 -35.70 47.77
CA SER A 1101 -4.83 -35.44 46.82
C SER A 1101 -5.01 -36.36 45.62
N GLY A 1102 -4.47 -36.00 44.45
CA GLY A 1102 -4.70 -36.76 43.22
C GLY A 1102 -5.92 -36.25 42.46
N GLU A 1103 -6.28 -36.95 41.38
CA GLU A 1103 -7.51 -36.74 40.63
C GLU A 1103 -8.73 -37.30 41.39
N VAL A 1104 -9.35 -36.46 42.22
CA VAL A 1104 -10.51 -36.76 43.04
C VAL A 1104 -11.74 -36.10 42.40
N PRO A 1105 -12.62 -36.84 41.69
CA PRO A 1105 -13.82 -36.27 41.12
C PRO A 1105 -14.79 -35.80 42.20
N TRP A 1106 -15.72 -34.92 41.80
CA TRP A 1106 -16.77 -34.38 42.67
C TRP A 1106 -17.45 -35.43 43.56
N GLN A 1107 -17.43 -35.18 44.87
CA GLN A 1107 -18.05 -36.02 45.89
C GLN A 1107 -18.61 -35.19 47.05
N ASP A 1108 -19.71 -35.65 47.65
CA ASP A 1108 -20.25 -35.14 48.92
C ASP A 1108 -19.47 -35.72 50.10
N TYR A 1109 -18.87 -34.85 50.93
CA TYR A 1109 -18.21 -35.23 52.16
C TYR A 1109 -19.03 -34.85 53.40
N GLN A 1110 -19.59 -35.86 54.07
CA GLN A 1110 -20.42 -35.71 55.26
C GLN A 1110 -19.63 -35.97 56.56
N PHE A 1111 -19.92 -35.18 57.61
CA PHE A 1111 -19.31 -35.32 58.93
C PHE A 1111 -20.32 -35.07 60.06
N ASP A 1112 -20.19 -35.81 61.16
CA ASP A 1112 -21.01 -35.60 62.37
C ASP A 1112 -20.41 -34.47 63.23
N LEU A 1113 -21.26 -33.57 63.71
CA LEU A 1113 -20.89 -32.35 64.44
C LEU A 1113 -21.63 -32.23 65.77
N ALA A 1114 -20.95 -31.70 66.79
CA ALA A 1114 -21.53 -31.42 68.10
C ALA A 1114 -22.26 -30.07 68.12
N ALA A 1115 -23.05 -29.82 69.17
CA ALA A 1115 -23.58 -28.49 69.45
C ALA A 1115 -22.50 -27.63 70.12
N GLY A 1116 -22.15 -26.49 69.54
CA GLY A 1116 -21.07 -25.64 70.04
C GLY A 1116 -20.72 -24.49 69.10
N THR A 1117 -19.73 -23.68 69.47
CA THR A 1117 -19.01 -22.82 68.51
C THR A 1117 -17.86 -23.65 67.94
N HIS A 1118 -17.78 -23.77 66.62
CA HIS A 1118 -16.73 -24.53 65.96
C HIS A 1118 -15.93 -23.66 64.98
N HIS A 1119 -14.64 -23.95 64.85
CA HIS A 1119 -13.79 -23.40 63.79
C HIS A 1119 -13.61 -24.43 62.69
N PHE A 1120 -14.04 -24.10 61.48
CA PHE A 1120 -13.88 -24.93 60.29
C PHE A 1120 -12.74 -24.35 59.44
N GLU A 1121 -11.81 -25.21 59.02
CA GLU A 1121 -10.68 -24.81 58.17
C GLU A 1121 -10.53 -25.79 57.00
N TRP A 1122 -10.57 -25.24 55.79
CA TRP A 1122 -10.16 -25.90 54.55
C TRP A 1122 -8.81 -25.32 54.12
N ILE A 1123 -7.80 -26.16 54.03
CA ILE A 1123 -6.44 -25.75 53.70
C ILE A 1123 -5.94 -26.60 52.55
N TYR A 1124 -5.66 -25.98 51.41
CA TYR A 1124 -4.92 -26.57 50.31
C TYR A 1124 -3.44 -26.21 50.45
N ARG A 1125 -2.55 -27.20 50.39
CA ARG A 1125 -1.10 -27.02 50.52
C ARG A 1125 -0.41 -27.58 49.29
N LYS A 1126 0.50 -26.78 48.74
CA LYS A 1126 1.42 -27.23 47.70
C LYS A 1126 2.72 -27.75 48.32
N ASP A 1127 3.24 -28.84 47.77
CA ASP A 1127 4.57 -29.39 48.02
C ASP A 1127 5.68 -28.50 47.39
N ALA A 1128 6.95 -28.90 47.47
CA ALA A 1128 8.10 -28.12 46.97
C ALA A 1128 8.75 -28.69 45.68
N ALA A 1129 8.01 -29.46 44.87
CA ALA A 1129 8.49 -30.18 43.70
C ALA A 1129 7.79 -29.74 42.39
N LEU A 1130 7.94 -30.54 41.33
CA LEU A 1130 7.27 -30.34 40.04
C LEU A 1130 5.76 -30.64 40.15
N SER A 1131 4.98 -30.27 39.13
CA SER A 1131 3.51 -30.44 39.11
C SER A 1131 3.03 -31.52 38.13
N GLU A 1132 2.10 -32.37 38.58
CA GLU A 1132 1.16 -33.18 37.80
C GLU A 1132 -0.28 -32.92 38.26
N GLY A 1133 -1.24 -32.85 37.33
CA GLY A 1133 -2.61 -32.40 37.60
C GLY A 1133 -2.79 -30.89 37.35
N ALA A 1134 -3.89 -30.31 37.82
CA ALA A 1134 -4.22 -28.89 37.64
C ALA A 1134 -3.87 -27.99 38.85
N ASP A 1135 -3.14 -28.52 39.84
CA ASP A 1135 -2.72 -27.85 41.09
C ASP A 1135 -3.88 -27.11 41.80
N LEU A 1136 -5.08 -27.71 41.84
CA LEU A 1136 -6.28 -27.09 42.37
C LEU A 1136 -7.13 -27.99 43.27
N ALA A 1137 -7.90 -27.33 44.12
CA ALA A 1137 -8.97 -27.92 44.91
C ALA A 1137 -10.18 -26.98 44.93
N VAL A 1138 -11.36 -27.50 44.65
CA VAL A 1138 -12.63 -26.74 44.67
C VAL A 1138 -13.55 -27.33 45.73
N ILE A 1139 -14.25 -26.48 46.46
CA ILE A 1139 -15.36 -26.87 47.33
C ILE A 1139 -16.63 -26.11 46.95
N ASP A 1140 -17.78 -26.70 47.26
CA ASP A 1140 -19.09 -26.15 46.93
C ASP A 1140 -20.19 -26.66 47.88
N ASN A 1141 -21.37 -26.02 47.85
CA ASN A 1141 -22.59 -26.45 48.53
C ASN A 1141 -22.39 -26.89 50.00
N LEU A 1142 -21.90 -25.96 50.83
CA LEU A 1142 -21.71 -26.19 52.28
C LEU A 1142 -23.05 -26.15 53.03
N ASP A 1143 -23.32 -27.22 53.78
CA ASP A 1143 -24.43 -27.33 54.73
C ASP A 1143 -23.89 -27.61 56.14
N LEU A 1144 -24.36 -26.84 57.12
CA LEU A 1144 -23.98 -26.95 58.53
C LEU A 1144 -25.25 -26.94 59.40
N PRO A 1145 -25.33 -27.79 60.45
CA PRO A 1145 -26.49 -27.85 61.32
C PRO A 1145 -26.50 -26.63 62.25
N ILE A 1146 -27.11 -25.52 61.83
CA ILE A 1146 -27.02 -24.22 62.51
C ILE A 1146 -28.29 -23.76 63.23
N ASP A 1147 -29.37 -24.53 63.14
CA ASP A 1147 -30.63 -24.25 63.83
C ASP A 1147 -31.15 -25.47 64.61
N SER A 1148 -32.10 -25.21 65.51
CA SER A 1148 -32.87 -26.17 66.30
C SER A 1148 -34.22 -26.54 65.68
N ARG A 1149 -34.46 -26.12 64.42
CA ARG A 1149 -35.64 -26.49 63.62
C ARG A 1149 -35.68 -28.01 63.38
N ASP A 1150 -36.90 -28.51 63.16
CA ASP A 1150 -37.15 -29.95 62.98
C ASP A 1150 -36.46 -30.47 61.71
N SER A 1151 -35.87 -31.67 61.78
CA SER A 1151 -35.11 -32.30 60.69
C SER A 1151 -35.96 -32.72 59.49
N SER A 1152 -37.24 -32.34 59.48
CA SER A 1152 -38.19 -32.50 58.38
C SER A 1152 -38.33 -31.24 57.50
N GLN A 1153 -37.75 -30.10 57.89
CA GLN A 1153 -37.80 -28.85 57.11
C GLN A 1153 -36.45 -28.59 56.44
N GLN A 1154 -36.45 -28.48 55.10
CA GLN A 1154 -35.26 -28.12 54.34
C GLN A 1154 -34.92 -26.62 54.50
N PRO A 1155 -33.62 -26.27 54.38
CA PRO A 1155 -33.18 -24.88 54.31
C PRO A 1155 -33.78 -24.13 53.11
N ALA A 1156 -33.82 -22.80 53.17
CA ALA A 1156 -34.34 -21.99 52.07
C ALA A 1156 -33.37 -22.00 50.88
N ALA A 1157 -33.86 -22.40 49.71
CA ALA A 1157 -33.11 -22.39 48.45
C ALA A 1157 -33.34 -21.08 47.69
N VAL A 1158 -32.33 -20.59 46.98
CA VAL A 1158 -32.40 -19.37 46.16
C VAL A 1158 -32.13 -19.71 44.70
N TYR A 1159 -33.10 -19.45 43.83
CA TYR A 1159 -32.99 -19.64 42.39
C TYR A 1159 -32.91 -18.27 41.71
N VAL A 1160 -31.90 -18.06 40.87
CA VAL A 1160 -31.74 -16.81 40.11
C VAL A 1160 -31.77 -17.10 38.62
N ARG A 1161 -32.63 -16.37 37.89
CA ARG A 1161 -32.85 -16.54 36.45
C ARG A 1161 -32.69 -15.19 35.72
N PRO A 1162 -32.11 -15.15 34.51
CA PRO A 1162 -32.03 -13.93 33.73
C PRO A 1162 -33.41 -13.58 33.16
N ALA A 1163 -33.73 -12.29 33.15
CA ALA A 1163 -34.82 -11.75 32.35
C ALA A 1163 -34.28 -11.19 31.01
N LEU A 1164 -35.14 -11.17 29.99
CA LEU A 1164 -34.79 -10.77 28.62
C LEU A 1164 -34.37 -9.30 28.47
N ASP A 1165 -34.64 -8.47 29.48
CA ASP A 1165 -34.21 -7.07 29.56
C ASP A 1165 -32.84 -6.88 30.23
N GLY A 1166 -32.15 -7.98 30.57
CA GLY A 1166 -30.85 -7.99 31.25
C GLY A 1166 -30.93 -7.84 32.77
N THR A 1167 -32.13 -7.86 33.36
CA THR A 1167 -32.31 -7.91 34.82
C THR A 1167 -32.34 -9.36 35.34
N LEU A 1168 -32.44 -9.53 36.67
CA LEU A 1168 -32.54 -10.84 37.31
C LEU A 1168 -33.90 -11.02 38.01
N ASP A 1169 -34.48 -12.20 37.84
CA ASP A 1169 -35.60 -12.70 38.63
C ASP A 1169 -35.06 -13.66 39.70
N ILE A 1170 -35.40 -13.43 40.97
CA ILE A 1170 -34.93 -14.21 42.12
C ILE A 1170 -36.13 -14.86 42.80
N GLU A 1171 -36.12 -16.19 42.93
CA GLU A 1171 -37.14 -16.98 43.64
C GLU A 1171 -36.51 -17.67 44.85
N VAL A 1172 -36.99 -17.35 46.04
CA VAL A 1172 -36.64 -18.06 47.28
C VAL A 1172 -37.75 -19.07 47.60
N GLN A 1173 -37.37 -20.33 47.81
CA GLN A 1173 -38.24 -21.38 48.33
C GLN A 1173 -37.80 -21.72 49.75
N GLY A 1174 -38.54 -21.21 50.73
CA GLY A 1174 -38.31 -21.42 52.16
C GLY A 1174 -39.57 -21.89 52.89
N VAL A 1175 -39.70 -21.49 54.16
CA VAL A 1175 -40.82 -21.86 55.05
C VAL A 1175 -41.94 -20.82 54.94
N ALA A 1176 -43.19 -21.29 54.84
CA ALA A 1176 -44.36 -20.44 54.68
C ALA A 1176 -44.56 -19.46 55.84
N GLY A 1177 -44.61 -18.16 55.52
CA GLY A 1177 -44.82 -17.08 56.49
C GLY A 1177 -43.57 -16.60 57.24
N GLU A 1178 -42.38 -17.11 56.95
CA GLU A 1178 -41.11 -16.60 57.50
C GLU A 1178 -40.59 -15.36 56.74
N SER A 1179 -39.80 -14.52 57.42
CA SER A 1179 -39.13 -13.36 56.81
C SER A 1179 -37.72 -13.72 56.36
N TYR A 1180 -37.34 -13.31 55.15
CA TYR A 1180 -36.04 -13.57 54.55
C TYR A 1180 -35.35 -12.28 54.09
N VAL A 1181 -34.07 -12.17 54.46
CA VAL A 1181 -33.10 -11.20 53.95
C VAL A 1181 -32.33 -11.89 52.83
N ILE A 1182 -32.38 -11.35 51.61
CA ILE A 1182 -31.63 -11.86 50.46
C ILE A 1182 -30.35 -11.05 50.33
N GLU A 1183 -29.22 -11.76 50.32
CA GLU A 1183 -27.87 -11.18 50.27
C GLU A 1183 -27.08 -11.77 49.09
N ALA A 1184 -26.10 -11.02 48.58
CA ALA A 1184 -25.14 -11.52 47.59
C ALA A 1184 -23.70 -11.17 47.94
N SER A 1185 -22.76 -11.91 47.35
CA SER A 1185 -21.31 -11.71 47.52
C SER A 1185 -20.51 -12.05 46.26
N LYS A 1186 -19.32 -11.42 46.16
CA LYS A 1186 -18.27 -11.73 45.17
C LYS A 1186 -17.11 -12.56 45.73
N GLY A 1187 -17.18 -13.01 46.98
CA GLY A 1187 -16.04 -13.71 47.61
C GLY A 1187 -16.25 -14.16 49.07
N LEU A 1188 -17.49 -14.28 49.52
CA LEU A 1188 -17.96 -14.68 50.87
C LEU A 1188 -17.51 -13.85 52.09
N GLN A 1189 -16.45 -13.05 51.96
CA GLN A 1189 -15.92 -12.20 53.04
C GLN A 1189 -16.86 -11.04 53.39
N THR A 1190 -17.55 -10.50 52.39
CA THR A 1190 -18.52 -9.40 52.55
C THR A 1190 -19.81 -9.73 51.82
N TRP A 1191 -20.94 -9.58 52.52
CA TRP A 1191 -22.28 -9.82 51.99
C TRP A 1191 -23.05 -8.51 51.94
N GLN A 1192 -23.73 -8.27 50.82
CA GLN A 1192 -24.55 -7.08 50.61
C GLN A 1192 -26.02 -7.48 50.54
N VAL A 1193 -26.87 -6.83 51.35
CA VAL A 1193 -28.32 -7.07 51.33
C VAL A 1193 -28.93 -6.47 50.06
N ILE A 1194 -29.54 -7.33 49.24
CA ILE A 1194 -30.28 -6.96 48.03
C ILE A 1194 -31.74 -6.68 48.36
N HIS A 1195 -32.37 -7.50 49.21
CA HIS A 1195 -33.81 -7.37 49.50
C HIS A 1195 -34.21 -7.94 50.87
N ARG A 1196 -35.42 -7.60 51.34
CA ARG A 1196 -36.09 -8.20 52.51
C ARG A 1196 -37.56 -8.43 52.22
N GLY A 1197 -38.09 -9.62 52.51
CA GLY A 1197 -39.50 -9.91 52.28
C GLY A 1197 -40.01 -11.16 53.00
N LEU A 1198 -41.32 -11.33 53.00
CA LEU A 1198 -42.01 -12.43 53.64
C LEU A 1198 -42.32 -13.53 52.61
N ALA A 1199 -42.04 -14.79 52.95
CA ALA A 1199 -42.47 -15.94 52.18
C ALA A 1199 -44.00 -16.12 52.27
N ASP A 1200 -44.63 -16.48 51.15
CA ASP A 1200 -46.07 -16.67 51.04
C ASP A 1200 -46.57 -17.95 51.75
N SER A 1201 -47.86 -18.27 51.60
CA SER A 1201 -48.47 -19.46 52.21
C SER A 1201 -47.95 -20.80 51.67
N GLU A 1202 -47.18 -20.79 50.59
CA GLU A 1202 -46.52 -21.95 49.98
C GLU A 1202 -45.00 -21.93 50.20
N GLY A 1203 -44.50 -21.00 51.03
CA GLY A 1203 -43.07 -20.86 51.33
C GLY A 1203 -42.29 -20.11 50.25
N ARG A 1204 -42.96 -19.45 49.30
CA ARG A 1204 -42.30 -18.82 48.15
C ARG A 1204 -42.21 -17.32 48.29
N MET A 1205 -41.09 -16.76 47.82
CA MET A 1205 -40.88 -15.32 47.71
C MET A 1205 -40.22 -15.04 46.35
N GLN A 1206 -40.91 -14.31 45.48
CA GLN A 1206 -40.41 -13.96 44.15
C GLN A 1206 -40.11 -12.47 44.05
N LEU A 1207 -38.94 -12.14 43.53
CA LEU A 1207 -38.51 -10.82 43.10
C LEU A 1207 -38.32 -10.84 41.60
N ARG A 1208 -38.77 -9.78 40.91
CA ARG A 1208 -38.62 -9.65 39.46
C ARG A 1208 -38.01 -8.31 39.10
N GLY A 1209 -37.29 -8.28 37.99
CA GLY A 1209 -36.69 -7.04 37.50
C GLY A 1209 -35.65 -6.45 38.44
N VAL A 1210 -34.87 -7.29 39.15
CA VAL A 1210 -33.92 -6.83 40.17
C VAL A 1210 -32.74 -6.12 39.48
N SER A 1211 -32.77 -4.79 39.51
CA SER A 1211 -31.74 -3.91 38.92
C SER A 1211 -30.51 -3.79 39.82
N GLY A 1212 -29.78 -4.90 39.94
CA GLY A 1212 -28.68 -5.12 40.90
C GLY A 1212 -27.28 -5.25 40.30
N GLY A 1213 -26.82 -4.28 39.50
CA GLY A 1213 -25.38 -4.09 39.25
C GLY A 1213 -24.66 -5.10 38.35
N GLY A 1214 -25.28 -5.51 37.23
CA GLY A 1214 -24.64 -6.27 36.15
C GLY A 1214 -24.36 -7.75 36.48
N LYS A 1215 -23.71 -8.46 35.55
CA LYS A 1215 -23.33 -9.90 35.63
C LYS A 1215 -22.22 -10.18 36.67
N ALA A 1216 -22.21 -9.49 37.81
CA ALA A 1216 -21.00 -9.27 38.59
C ALA A 1216 -21.08 -9.74 40.05
N GLN A 1217 -22.08 -10.53 40.43
CA GLN A 1217 -22.21 -11.18 41.74
C GLN A 1217 -22.39 -12.68 41.51
N SER A 1218 -21.58 -13.52 42.15
CA SER A 1218 -21.53 -14.96 41.83
C SER A 1218 -22.32 -15.84 42.80
N PHE A 1219 -22.50 -15.39 44.05
CA PHE A 1219 -23.22 -16.14 45.08
C PHE A 1219 -24.37 -15.34 45.69
N TYR A 1220 -25.50 -16.01 45.90
CA TYR A 1220 -26.70 -15.47 46.53
C TYR A 1220 -27.12 -16.37 47.71
N ARG A 1221 -27.68 -15.77 48.78
CA ARG A 1221 -28.25 -16.53 49.91
C ARG A 1221 -29.50 -15.87 50.48
N ALA A 1222 -30.33 -16.65 51.15
CA ALA A 1222 -31.50 -16.18 51.89
C ALA A 1222 -31.36 -16.51 53.38
N VAL A 1223 -31.27 -15.48 54.22
CA VAL A 1223 -31.10 -15.58 55.67
C VAL A 1223 -32.43 -15.25 56.35
N THR A 1224 -32.87 -16.06 57.32
CA THR A 1224 -34.07 -15.75 58.13
C THR A 1224 -33.82 -14.57 59.07
N GLU A 1225 -34.77 -13.63 59.16
CA GLU A 1225 -34.65 -12.37 59.94
C GLU A 1225 -35.06 -12.47 61.41
#